data_AF-A0A7K0X1W0-F1
#
_entry.id   AF-A0A7K0X1W0-F1
#
_cell.length_a   1.000
_cell.length_b   1.000
_cell.length_c   1.000
_cell.angle_alpha   90.00
_cell.angle_beta   90.00
_cell.angle_gamma   90.00
#
_symmetry.space_group_name_H-M   'P 1'
#
loop_
_entity.id
_entity.type
_entity.pdbx_description
1 polymer ?
#
loop_
_entity_poly.entity_id
_entity_poly.type
_entity_poly.pdbx_seq_one_letter_code
_entity_poly.pdbx_strand_id
1 'polypeptide(L)'
;MTVPSLHQGLALIGKGRVTAIFGRLRAGAGVIDLDTKNANMGEYLAPEIADWLRRRGCWVLERPSGGAPGRSHIFFARADFRYASAEHRSGVALEISKYLDALAADVNIDRTELDLRDSVRPLSSPHRWGTVTRPRGDLRDALRNLKKILPDAPALQPLRSPKKRAAAGGVWSGAVTPLELQRYKREIAPQWRRYLATGNTSALGSYKPTRGDRSLPELGLTRELVWAVGDPKIAWSLIRESHPTAMQKAKHQRPDWWLKYVWNRCVEDARAFSPTAESSPRPHTAPGVAAAVQAARVRLEDLMWTQSARSRASLLLVGHHLLDRMLTAGSLRVPCPERDLVKSTGLGDRKTIRAALRLLDGSVGSLHTDCFSPLKPDSTSFEFEVAPSEDCSEIPPLSFHPPHAPRGLWATLPRAAHGLWRTLLSSEGPLSPSDLVVKAGLVETRAAAPTRSHLAAVKKAATALAHAGLARVDEEGRWFAATGPRSIRVEERAAQAYAVLDARVEAERVAYRESMSSSWSLDRARALKAQKEMEAAWWAGLSDSERAARRDQWRNAFDELSITEQATRKARLAAARANAGVEELEHYRSWLESLTPDEFARRSNDRKARFKMLSQSERGLAVASWARHRAVFGLPSATTTPIDGRSVLPNGPDERDRIFLERQLSLPLSGEGTDRAVS
;
A
#
# COMPACT_ATOMS: atom_id res chain seq x y z
N MET A 1 -19.27 31.90 25.56
CA MET A 1 -20.10 31.88 26.77
C MET A 1 -19.18 31.66 27.95
N THR A 2 -19.14 32.59 28.88
CA THR A 2 -18.28 32.50 30.06
C THR A 2 -19.09 31.88 31.18
N VAL A 3 -18.54 30.85 31.82
CA VAL A 3 -19.22 30.12 32.89
C VAL A 3 -18.53 30.48 34.21
N PRO A 4 -19.24 31.07 35.19
CA PRO A 4 -18.61 31.63 36.39
C PRO A 4 -18.26 30.57 37.45
N SER A 5 -18.69 29.31 37.28
CA SER A 5 -18.26 28.21 38.14
C SER A 5 -18.22 26.88 37.39
N LEU A 6 -17.41 25.94 37.88
CA LEU A 6 -17.35 24.58 37.35
C LEU A 6 -18.72 23.89 37.41
N HIS A 7 -19.49 24.10 38.49
CA HIS A 7 -20.82 23.51 38.66
C HIS A 7 -21.81 24.00 37.60
N GLN A 8 -21.89 25.32 37.38
CA GLN A 8 -22.70 25.88 36.31
C GLN A 8 -22.21 25.45 34.92
N GLY A 9 -20.91 25.20 34.80
CA GLY A 9 -20.31 24.64 33.60
C GLY A 9 -20.88 23.27 33.31
N LEU A 10 -20.68 22.34 34.23
CA LEU A 10 -21.13 20.96 34.09
C LEU A 10 -22.63 20.88 33.77
N ALA A 11 -23.45 21.76 34.34
CA ALA A 11 -24.89 21.86 34.06
C ALA A 11 -25.26 22.23 32.61
N LEU A 12 -24.31 22.74 31.82
CA LEU A 12 -24.47 23.08 30.40
C LEU A 12 -24.08 21.92 29.49
N ILE A 13 -23.33 20.94 29.99
CA ILE A 13 -22.94 19.78 29.19
C ILE A 13 -24.20 18.99 28.84
N GLY A 14 -24.46 18.78 27.55
CA GLY A 14 -25.67 18.13 27.05
C GLY A 14 -26.86 19.07 26.82
N LYS A 15 -26.80 20.34 27.25
CA LYS A 15 -27.77 21.38 26.89
C LYS A 15 -27.30 22.09 25.60
N GLY A 16 -28.00 21.87 24.49
CA GLY A 16 -27.67 22.47 23.20
C GLY A 16 -26.36 21.94 22.60
N ARG A 17 -25.50 22.82 22.07
CA ARG A 17 -24.26 22.46 21.33
C ARG A 17 -23.03 22.23 22.22
N VAL A 18 -23.16 22.30 23.55
CA VAL A 18 -22.01 22.22 24.48
C VAL A 18 -21.72 20.77 24.83
N THR A 19 -20.56 20.26 24.38
CA THR A 19 -20.16 18.84 24.51
C THR A 19 -19.02 18.58 25.50
N ALA A 20 -18.29 19.63 25.91
CA ALA A 20 -17.20 19.53 26.88
C ALA A 20 -16.84 20.92 27.43
N ILE A 21 -16.16 20.94 28.58
CA ILE A 21 -15.66 22.16 29.22
C ILE A 21 -14.17 22.03 29.47
N PHE A 22 -13.45 23.14 29.27
CA PHE A 22 -12.03 23.25 29.51
C PHE A 22 -11.80 24.32 30.57
N GLY A 23 -10.97 24.01 31.55
CA GLY A 23 -10.49 24.96 32.54
C GLY A 23 -9.07 25.40 32.21
N ARG A 24 -8.74 26.66 32.51
CA ARG A 24 -7.36 27.14 32.51
C ARG A 24 -6.74 26.86 33.87
N LEU A 25 -5.49 26.40 33.87
CA LEU A 25 -4.73 26.14 35.08
C LEU A 25 -4.17 27.46 35.64
N ARG A 26 -4.13 27.56 36.97
CA ARG A 26 -3.50 28.66 37.70
C ARG A 26 -1.97 28.62 37.54
N ALA A 27 -1.31 29.73 37.85
CA ALA A 27 0.14 29.73 38.05
C ALA A 27 0.54 28.68 39.11
N GLY A 28 1.66 27.99 38.86
CA GLY A 28 2.14 26.88 39.67
C GLY A 28 1.56 25.51 39.33
N ALA A 29 0.59 25.43 38.40
CA ALA A 29 0.03 24.16 37.92
C ALA A 29 0.17 24.03 36.40
N GLY A 30 0.49 22.83 35.94
CA GLY A 30 0.62 22.49 34.52
C GLY A 30 0.05 21.12 34.23
N VAL A 31 -0.07 20.81 32.93
CA VAL A 31 -0.50 19.49 32.48
C VAL A 31 0.23 19.11 31.20
N ILE A 32 0.66 17.86 31.15
CA ILE A 32 1.18 17.24 29.94
C ILE A 32 0.06 16.40 29.36
N ASP A 33 -0.32 16.68 28.12
CA ASP A 33 -1.31 15.92 27.36
C ASP A 33 -0.59 14.87 26.51
N LEU A 34 -0.78 13.61 26.88
CA LEU A 34 -0.23 12.45 26.20
C LEU A 34 -1.27 11.93 25.21
N ASP A 35 -1.05 12.20 23.93
CA ASP A 35 -1.99 11.96 22.84
C ASP A 35 -1.50 10.85 21.89
N THR A 36 -0.85 9.83 22.46
CA THR A 36 -0.20 8.77 21.67
C THR A 36 -1.16 8.01 20.77
N LYS A 37 -0.66 7.62 19.59
CA LYS A 37 -1.39 6.75 18.66
C LYS A 37 -1.29 5.26 19.02
N ASN A 38 -0.25 4.87 19.76
CA ASN A 38 -0.01 3.50 20.20
C ASN A 38 -0.33 3.35 21.70
N ALA A 39 -1.29 2.48 22.01
CA ALA A 39 -1.77 2.25 23.37
C ALA A 39 -0.66 1.79 24.34
N ASN A 40 0.15 0.82 23.91
CA ASN A 40 1.22 0.24 24.72
C ASN A 40 2.31 1.29 25.01
N MET A 41 2.59 2.16 24.03
CA MET A 41 3.55 3.24 24.20
C MET A 41 3.05 4.29 25.20
N GLY A 42 1.76 4.64 25.16
CA GLY A 42 1.17 5.56 26.12
C GLY A 42 1.18 5.03 27.57
N GLU A 43 0.98 3.72 27.73
CA GLU A 43 1.07 3.05 29.04
C GLU A 43 2.49 3.02 29.61
N TYR A 44 3.51 3.02 28.75
CA TYR A 44 4.92 3.13 29.14
C TYR A 44 5.34 4.58 29.46
N LEU A 45 4.94 5.55 28.62
CA LEU A 45 5.38 6.94 28.75
C LEU A 45 4.75 7.67 29.95
N ALA A 46 3.51 7.35 30.31
CA ALA A 46 2.84 8.07 31.39
C ALA A 46 3.52 7.88 32.77
N PRO A 47 3.90 6.66 33.19
CA PRO A 47 4.69 6.43 34.38
C PRO A 47 6.08 7.08 34.33
N GLU A 48 6.77 7.00 33.19
CA GLU A 48 8.13 7.56 32.99
C GLU A 48 8.13 9.09 33.17
N ILE A 49 7.21 9.80 32.51
CA ILE A 49 7.06 11.25 32.66
C ILE A 49 6.66 11.62 34.10
N ALA A 50 5.75 10.85 34.70
CA ALA A 50 5.31 11.09 36.07
C ALA A 50 6.46 10.91 37.08
N ASP A 51 7.30 9.90 36.90
CA ASP A 51 8.48 9.67 37.72
C ASP A 51 9.52 10.78 37.56
N TRP A 52 9.81 11.18 36.32
CA TRP A 52 10.74 12.28 36.03
C TRP A 52 10.33 13.60 36.71
N LEU A 53 9.02 13.90 36.72
CA LEU A 53 8.45 15.06 37.40
C LEU A 53 8.56 14.95 38.93
N ARG A 54 8.26 13.77 39.50
CA ARG A 54 8.38 13.53 40.95
C ARG A 54 9.81 13.70 41.44
N ARG A 55 10.79 13.18 40.70
CA ARG A 55 12.23 13.36 41.00
C ARG A 55 12.67 14.84 41.03
N ARG A 56 11.89 15.74 40.42
CA ARG A 56 12.11 17.20 40.40
C ARG A 56 11.20 17.98 41.35
N GLY A 57 10.66 17.28 42.36
CA GLY A 57 9.85 17.89 43.41
C GLY A 57 8.48 18.37 42.95
N CYS A 58 8.00 17.92 41.79
CA CYS A 58 6.64 18.23 41.35
C CYS A 58 5.64 17.33 42.08
N TRP A 59 4.51 17.91 42.48
CA TRP A 59 3.29 17.12 42.66
C TRP A 59 2.85 16.55 41.33
N VAL A 60 2.38 15.30 41.28
CA VAL A 60 1.93 14.66 40.04
C VAL A 60 0.65 13.87 40.26
N LEU A 61 -0.30 14.01 39.35
CA LEU A 61 -1.52 13.20 39.27
C LEU A 61 -1.74 12.74 37.82
N GLU A 62 -1.74 11.43 37.61
CA GLU A 62 -1.99 10.83 36.31
C GLU A 62 -3.47 10.49 36.14
N ARG A 63 -4.02 10.80 34.96
CA ARG A 63 -5.42 10.49 34.63
C ARG A 63 -5.53 10.02 33.17
N PRO A 64 -6.13 8.85 32.90
CA PRO A 64 -6.52 8.48 31.54
C PRO A 64 -7.44 9.55 30.92
N SER A 65 -7.25 9.91 29.65
CA SER A 65 -7.99 11.02 29.03
C SER A 65 -9.47 10.72 28.78
N GLY A 66 -9.85 9.44 28.77
CA GLY A 66 -11.18 8.95 28.40
C GLY A 66 -11.41 8.84 26.88
N GLY A 67 -10.36 9.11 26.10
CA GLY A 67 -10.30 8.88 24.66
C GLY A 67 -9.86 7.45 24.32
N ALA A 68 -8.88 7.32 23.42
CA ALA A 68 -8.29 6.03 23.06
C ALA A 68 -7.38 5.48 24.17
N PRO A 69 -7.20 4.15 24.27
CA PRO A 69 -6.22 3.53 25.18
C PRO A 69 -4.81 4.11 24.99
N GLY A 70 -4.05 4.25 26.07
CA GLY A 70 -2.72 4.88 26.10
C GLY A 70 -2.70 6.41 26.24
N ARG A 71 -3.83 7.10 26.02
CA ARG A 71 -3.89 8.57 26.16
C ARG A 71 -4.17 9.00 27.59
N SER A 72 -3.39 9.94 28.11
CA SER A 72 -3.50 10.40 29.50
C SER A 72 -3.19 11.89 29.64
N HIS A 73 -3.67 12.48 30.73
CA HIS A 73 -3.24 13.78 31.19
C HIS A 73 -2.41 13.58 32.45
N ILE A 74 -1.21 14.16 32.46
CA ILE A 74 -0.31 14.14 33.60
C ILE A 74 -0.35 15.55 34.20
N PHE A 75 -1.16 15.71 35.23
CA PHE A 75 -1.24 16.96 35.97
C PHE A 75 -0.03 17.07 36.88
N PHE A 76 0.55 18.26 36.97
CA PHE A 76 1.62 18.51 37.90
C PHE A 76 1.52 19.90 38.51
N ALA A 77 2.14 20.07 39.69
CA ALA A 77 2.22 21.36 40.35
C ALA A 77 3.57 21.57 41.03
N ARG A 78 4.09 22.80 40.90
CA ARG A 78 5.31 23.30 41.55
C ARG A 78 5.16 24.80 41.74
N ALA A 79 5.48 25.34 42.92
CA ALA A 79 5.17 26.72 43.27
C ALA A 79 5.79 27.76 42.33
N ASP A 80 6.98 27.47 41.78
CA ASP A 80 7.74 28.28 40.83
C ASP A 80 7.37 28.03 39.35
N PHE A 81 6.51 27.04 39.04
CA PHE A 81 6.12 26.76 37.66
C PHE A 81 5.29 27.91 37.08
N ARG A 82 5.68 28.39 35.90
CA ARG A 82 4.93 29.39 35.11
C ARG A 82 4.82 28.89 33.69
N TYR A 83 3.59 28.79 33.20
CA TYR A 83 3.36 28.42 31.80
C TYR A 83 3.67 29.60 30.88
N ALA A 84 4.37 29.32 29.78
CA ALA A 84 4.60 30.23 28.67
C ALA A 84 4.49 29.49 27.33
N SER A 85 4.25 30.23 26.24
CA SER A 85 4.31 29.70 24.88
C SER A 85 5.72 29.17 24.60
N ALA A 86 5.86 28.19 23.70
CA ALA A 86 7.12 27.48 23.44
C ALA A 86 8.34 28.41 23.28
N GLU A 87 8.18 29.51 22.53
CA GLU A 87 9.22 30.52 22.28
C GLU A 87 9.66 31.31 23.52
N HIS A 88 8.83 31.37 24.56
CA HIS A 88 9.05 32.18 25.77
C HIS A 88 9.18 31.33 27.04
N ARG A 89 9.35 30.00 26.91
CA ARG A 89 9.50 29.12 28.07
C ARG A 89 10.83 29.36 28.76
N SER A 90 10.77 29.49 30.09
CA SER A 90 11.94 29.63 30.95
C SER A 90 11.79 28.78 32.22
N GLY A 91 12.89 28.59 32.95
CA GLY A 91 12.94 27.79 34.17
C GLY A 91 12.36 26.39 33.99
N VAL A 92 11.49 25.99 34.90
CA VAL A 92 10.85 24.66 34.95
C VAL A 92 10.13 24.29 33.65
N ALA A 93 9.46 25.25 33.01
CA ALA A 93 8.71 24.99 31.78
C ALA A 93 9.64 24.66 30.61
N LEU A 94 10.84 25.26 30.58
CA LEU A 94 11.87 24.94 29.60
C LEU A 94 12.50 23.57 29.88
N GLU A 95 12.80 23.26 31.14
CA GLU A 95 13.31 21.93 31.54
C GLU A 95 12.37 20.80 31.15
N ILE A 96 11.07 20.96 31.45
CA ILE A 96 10.03 20.00 31.04
C ILE A 96 9.99 19.88 29.52
N SER A 97 10.06 20.99 28.79
CA SER A 97 10.02 20.97 27.32
C SER A 97 11.20 20.19 26.74
N LYS A 98 12.43 20.47 27.21
CA LYS A 98 13.64 19.77 26.78
C LYS A 98 13.60 18.28 27.06
N TYR A 99 13.06 17.88 28.22
CA TYR A 99 12.88 16.46 28.54
C TYR A 99 11.88 15.80 27.60
N LEU A 100 10.73 16.45 27.33
CA LEU A 100 9.75 15.92 26.39
C LEU A 100 10.28 15.86 24.95
N ASP A 101 11.14 16.80 24.54
CA ASP A 101 11.84 16.75 23.25
C ASP A 101 12.79 15.55 23.18
N ALA A 102 13.62 15.35 24.21
CA ALA A 102 14.56 14.22 24.27
C ALA A 102 13.83 12.87 24.35
N LEU A 103 12.77 12.79 25.15
CA LEU A 103 11.96 11.57 25.28
C LEU A 103 11.25 11.23 23.96
N ALA A 104 10.70 12.24 23.27
CA ALA A 104 10.08 12.03 21.95
C ALA A 104 11.10 11.52 20.92
N ALA A 105 12.33 12.04 20.94
CA ALA A 105 13.41 11.59 20.07
C ALA A 105 13.85 10.15 20.40
N ASP A 106 14.03 9.82 21.69
CA ASP A 106 14.48 8.50 22.14
C ASP A 106 13.50 7.37 21.78
N VAL A 107 12.20 7.62 21.99
CA VAL A 107 11.15 6.63 21.68
C VAL A 107 10.56 6.78 20.27
N ASN A 108 11.15 7.65 19.44
CA ASN A 108 10.77 7.92 18.06
C ASN A 108 9.27 8.23 17.84
N ILE A 109 8.74 9.18 18.61
CA ILE A 109 7.37 9.68 18.46
C ILE A 109 7.34 11.17 18.12
N ASP A 110 6.26 11.61 17.47
CA ASP A 110 6.09 13.02 17.13
C ASP A 110 5.93 13.87 18.41
N ARG A 111 6.65 14.98 18.49
CA ARG A 111 6.63 15.90 19.64
C ARG A 111 5.22 16.43 19.95
N THR A 112 4.34 16.49 18.97
CA THR A 112 2.93 16.90 19.14
C THR A 112 2.11 15.89 19.94
N GLU A 113 2.60 14.66 20.14
CA GLU A 113 1.96 13.64 20.99
C GLU A 113 2.25 13.83 22.49
N LEU A 114 3.18 14.74 22.86
CA LEU A 114 3.60 15.05 24.25
C LEU A 114 3.41 16.52 24.62
N ASP A 115 2.20 17.06 24.57
CA ASP A 115 2.02 18.52 24.63
C ASP A 115 1.97 19.10 26.06
N LEU A 116 2.72 20.17 26.32
CA LEU A 116 2.65 20.91 27.60
C LEU A 116 1.61 22.03 27.47
N ARG A 117 0.54 21.97 28.27
CA ARG A 117 -0.62 22.87 28.15
C ARG A 117 -0.91 23.65 29.44
N ASP A 118 -1.61 24.78 29.29
CA ASP A 118 -2.21 25.55 30.38
C ASP A 118 -3.72 25.38 30.48
N SER A 119 -4.32 24.61 29.58
CA SER A 119 -5.77 24.37 29.57
C SER A 119 -6.07 22.90 29.36
N VAL A 120 -7.03 22.39 30.14
CA VAL A 120 -7.40 20.98 30.16
C VAL A 120 -8.81 20.79 30.68
N ARG A 121 -9.41 19.65 30.35
CA ARG A 121 -10.72 19.28 30.87
C ARG A 121 -10.66 19.00 32.37
N PRO A 122 -11.54 19.62 33.18
CA PRO A 122 -11.65 19.33 34.61
C PRO A 122 -11.84 17.83 34.88
N LEU A 123 -11.35 17.34 36.01
CA LEU A 123 -11.47 15.93 36.42
C LEU A 123 -12.91 15.42 36.43
N SER A 124 -13.86 16.31 36.75
CA SER A 124 -15.30 16.03 36.83
C SER A 124 -16.05 16.15 35.50
N SER A 125 -15.40 16.60 34.42
CA SER A 125 -16.05 16.72 33.11
C SER A 125 -15.98 15.37 32.38
N PRO A 126 -17.11 14.82 31.89
CA PRO A 126 -17.10 13.62 31.07
C PRO A 126 -16.35 13.87 29.76
N HIS A 127 -15.78 12.80 29.18
CA HIS A 127 -15.28 12.85 27.82
C HIS A 127 -16.44 13.08 26.83
N ARG A 128 -16.14 13.52 25.59
CA ARG A 128 -17.17 13.83 24.56
C ARG A 128 -18.08 12.65 24.18
N TRP A 129 -17.76 11.44 24.65
CA TRP A 129 -18.54 10.20 24.49
C TRP A 129 -19.15 9.68 25.79
N GLY A 130 -19.16 10.48 26.86
CA GLY A 130 -19.76 10.11 28.14
C GLY A 130 -18.85 9.35 29.10
N THR A 131 -17.66 8.91 28.67
CA THR A 131 -16.70 8.20 29.53
C THR A 131 -16.18 9.13 30.63
N VAL A 132 -16.36 8.73 31.89
CA VAL A 132 -15.76 9.38 33.07
C VAL A 132 -14.54 8.56 33.48
N THR A 133 -13.35 9.16 33.44
CA THR A 133 -12.12 8.50 33.85
C THR A 133 -11.72 8.90 35.27
N ARG A 134 -11.20 7.94 36.03
CA ARG A 134 -10.68 8.17 37.37
C ARG A 134 -9.17 8.38 37.32
N PRO A 135 -8.61 9.31 38.10
CA PRO A 135 -7.16 9.41 38.30
C PRO A 135 -6.58 8.09 38.84
N ARG A 136 -5.33 7.79 38.50
CA ARG A 136 -4.61 6.64 39.08
C ARG A 136 -4.10 7.00 40.48
N GLY A 137 -4.20 6.06 41.42
CA GLY A 137 -3.76 6.22 42.81
C GLY A 137 -4.81 6.83 43.76
N ASP A 138 -4.40 7.15 44.99
CA ASP A 138 -5.27 7.74 46.00
C ASP A 138 -5.46 9.25 45.76
N LEU A 139 -6.65 9.61 45.29
CA LEU A 139 -7.03 11.00 45.02
C LEU A 139 -7.09 11.86 46.29
N ARG A 140 -7.49 11.31 47.43
CA ARG A 140 -7.56 12.08 48.68
C ARG A 140 -6.17 12.49 49.11
N ASP A 141 -5.21 11.58 49.01
CA ASP A 141 -3.81 11.83 49.36
C ASP A 141 -3.17 12.80 48.38
N ALA A 142 -3.43 12.63 47.08
CA ALA A 142 -2.97 13.56 46.05
C ALA A 142 -3.50 14.98 46.33
N LEU A 143 -4.79 15.16 46.63
CA LEU A 143 -5.36 16.47 46.93
C LEU A 143 -4.81 17.09 48.23
N ARG A 144 -4.56 16.29 49.27
CA ARG A 144 -3.91 16.78 50.50
C ARG A 144 -2.51 17.30 50.22
N ASN A 145 -1.72 16.58 49.41
CA ASN A 145 -0.36 16.99 49.06
C ASN A 145 -0.33 18.18 48.08
N LEU A 146 -1.33 18.30 47.19
CA LEU A 146 -1.47 19.48 46.34
C LEU A 146 -1.67 20.76 47.17
N LYS A 147 -2.51 20.70 48.21
CA LYS A 147 -2.74 21.84 49.11
C LYS A 147 -1.47 22.29 49.85
N LYS A 148 -0.51 21.38 50.09
CA LYS A 148 0.79 21.75 50.68
C LYS A 148 1.65 22.57 49.71
N ILE A 149 1.53 22.32 48.40
CA ILE A 149 2.35 22.96 47.36
C ILE A 149 1.69 24.23 46.84
N LEU A 150 0.36 24.27 46.75
CA LEU A 150 -0.43 25.43 46.35
C LEU A 150 -1.52 25.70 47.42
N PRO A 151 -1.16 26.29 48.57
CA PRO A 151 -2.08 26.49 49.69
C PRO A 151 -3.17 27.52 49.42
N ASP A 152 -2.83 28.59 48.69
CA ASP A 152 -3.76 29.68 48.43
C ASP A 152 -4.83 29.28 47.42
N ALA A 153 -6.05 29.78 47.56
CA ALA A 153 -7.05 29.66 46.50
C ALA A 153 -6.58 30.39 45.23
N PRO A 154 -6.89 29.89 44.02
CA PRO A 154 -6.56 30.61 42.79
C PRO A 154 -7.29 31.95 42.77
N ALA A 155 -6.55 33.05 42.58
CA ALA A 155 -7.14 34.34 42.31
C ALA A 155 -8.03 34.25 41.05
N LEU A 156 -9.25 34.78 41.12
CA LEU A 156 -10.15 34.89 39.98
C LEU A 156 -9.55 35.86 38.98
N GLN A 157 -8.76 35.36 38.02
CA GLN A 157 -8.26 36.18 36.95
C GLN A 157 -9.40 36.54 35.99
N PRO A 158 -9.62 37.83 35.66
CA PRO A 158 -10.54 38.18 34.60
C PRO A 158 -10.07 37.51 33.31
N LEU A 159 -10.91 36.63 32.77
CA LEU A 159 -10.66 35.99 31.48
C LEU A 159 -10.49 37.10 30.45
N ARG A 160 -9.33 37.14 29.76
CA ARG A 160 -9.12 38.03 28.61
C ARG A 160 -10.36 37.97 27.74
N SER A 161 -11.02 39.11 27.54
CA SER A 161 -12.21 39.20 26.70
C SER A 161 -11.93 38.49 25.38
N PRO A 162 -12.74 37.51 24.96
CA PRO A 162 -12.62 36.99 23.61
C PRO A 162 -12.76 38.20 22.69
N LYS A 163 -11.76 38.44 21.80
CA LYS A 163 -11.90 39.45 20.74
C LYS A 163 -13.28 39.25 20.13
N LYS A 164 -14.17 40.25 20.26
CA LYS A 164 -15.51 40.22 19.68
C LYS A 164 -15.34 39.83 18.21
N ARG A 165 -15.69 38.59 17.85
CA ARG A 165 -15.93 38.25 16.45
C ARG A 165 -17.22 38.98 16.11
N ALA A 166 -17.07 40.13 15.47
CA ALA A 166 -18.19 40.89 14.95
C ALA A 166 -19.06 39.94 14.13
N ALA A 167 -20.35 39.92 14.47
CA ALA A 167 -21.36 39.35 13.59
C ALA A 167 -21.45 40.28 12.38
N ALA A 168 -20.63 40.03 11.37
CA ALA A 168 -20.74 40.67 10.08
C ALA A 168 -21.07 39.60 9.05
N GLY A 169 -22.01 39.92 8.17
CA GLY A 169 -22.38 39.11 7.00
C GLY A 169 -21.12 38.74 6.20
N GLY A 170 -21.16 37.55 5.62
CA GLY A 170 -20.02 36.94 4.95
C GLY A 170 -19.49 37.80 3.81
N VAL A 171 -18.38 38.48 4.07
CA VAL A 171 -17.49 39.02 3.05
C VAL A 171 -16.13 38.39 3.29
N TRP A 172 -15.66 37.69 2.27
CA TRP A 172 -14.41 36.95 2.23
C TRP A 172 -13.24 37.94 2.38
N SER A 173 -12.63 38.02 3.58
CA SER A 173 -11.69 39.10 3.94
C SER A 173 -10.28 38.63 4.30
N GLY A 174 -10.02 37.32 4.25
CA GLY A 174 -8.69 36.77 4.51
C GLY A 174 -7.74 36.92 3.33
N ALA A 175 -6.51 37.37 3.59
CA ALA A 175 -5.42 37.34 2.61
C ALA A 175 -5.14 35.88 2.18
N VAL A 176 -5.30 35.61 0.89
CA VAL A 176 -5.03 34.31 0.28
C VAL A 176 -3.53 34.22 0.00
N THR A 177 -2.86 33.19 0.51
CA THR A 177 -1.49 32.88 0.06
C THR A 177 -1.58 32.36 -1.38
N PRO A 178 -0.99 33.02 -2.40
CA PRO A 178 -1.05 32.55 -3.77
C PRO A 178 -0.30 31.21 -3.90
N LEU A 179 -0.86 30.21 -4.57
CA LEU A 179 -0.06 29.04 -4.95
C LEU A 179 0.41 29.24 -6.39
N GLU A 180 1.72 29.47 -6.60
CA GLU A 180 2.30 29.65 -7.95
C GLU A 180 2.32 28.34 -8.77
N LEU A 181 2.08 27.21 -8.11
CA LEU A 181 1.97 25.88 -8.72
C LEU A 181 0.55 25.62 -9.27
N GLN A 182 0.04 26.48 -10.16
CA GLN A 182 -1.21 26.19 -10.89
C GLN A 182 -1.06 25.12 -12.00
N ARG A 183 0.14 24.54 -12.16
CA ARG A 183 0.49 23.65 -13.29
C ARG A 183 -0.14 22.24 -13.21
N TYR A 184 -0.77 21.86 -12.10
CA TYR A 184 -1.29 20.50 -11.88
C TYR A 184 -2.77 20.48 -11.46
N LYS A 185 -3.66 21.09 -12.24
CA LYS A 185 -5.11 20.88 -12.06
C LYS A 185 -5.43 19.41 -12.30
N ARG A 186 -5.55 18.64 -11.21
CA ARG A 186 -5.91 17.22 -11.23
C ARG A 186 -7.30 17.01 -10.68
N GLU A 187 -7.90 15.89 -11.08
CA GLU A 187 -9.17 15.44 -10.52
C GLU A 187 -9.04 15.17 -9.01
N ILE A 188 -9.96 15.70 -8.18
CA ILE A 188 -10.07 15.34 -6.74
C ILE A 188 -10.20 13.81 -6.64
N ALA A 189 -9.37 13.17 -5.81
CA ALA A 189 -9.34 11.71 -5.77
C ALA A 189 -10.71 11.10 -5.39
N PRO A 190 -11.09 9.94 -5.94
CA PRO A 190 -12.45 9.37 -5.81
C PRO A 190 -12.92 9.18 -4.37
N GLN A 191 -12.02 8.83 -3.44
CA GLN A 191 -12.31 8.69 -2.02
C GLN A 191 -12.75 10.01 -1.38
N TRP A 192 -12.15 11.13 -1.80
CA TRP A 192 -12.46 12.47 -1.30
C TRP A 192 -13.74 13.02 -1.92
N ARG A 193 -14.02 12.68 -3.19
CA ARG A 193 -15.33 12.95 -3.81
C ARG A 193 -16.46 12.22 -3.10
N ARG A 194 -16.28 10.92 -2.82
CA ARG A 194 -17.26 10.12 -2.07
C ARG A 194 -17.48 10.70 -0.66
N TYR A 195 -16.41 11.16 -0.02
CA TYR A 195 -16.53 11.85 1.27
C TYR A 195 -17.30 13.18 1.16
N LEU A 196 -17.03 14.03 0.16
CA LEU A 196 -17.80 15.26 -0.07
C LEU A 196 -19.29 14.94 -0.35
N ALA A 197 -19.57 13.88 -1.12
CA ALA A 197 -20.93 13.52 -1.52
C ALA A 197 -21.78 12.89 -0.40
N THR A 198 -21.17 12.05 0.44
CA THR A 198 -21.89 11.23 1.43
C THR A 198 -21.59 11.61 2.88
N GLY A 199 -20.54 12.40 3.09
CA GLY A 199 -19.94 12.65 4.39
C GLY A 199 -19.42 11.40 5.10
N ASN A 200 -19.34 10.26 4.41
CA ASN A 200 -18.88 9.00 4.96
C ASN A 200 -17.36 8.87 4.82
N THR A 201 -16.67 8.70 5.95
CA THR A 201 -15.21 8.55 6.01
C THR A 201 -14.73 7.12 5.76
N SER A 202 -15.64 6.15 5.56
CA SER A 202 -15.31 4.74 5.37
C SER A 202 -14.41 4.48 4.15
N ALA A 203 -14.53 5.31 3.12
CA ALA A 203 -13.76 5.22 1.87
C ALA A 203 -12.35 5.84 1.94
N LEU A 204 -11.99 6.52 3.04
CA LEU A 204 -10.76 7.31 3.13
C LEU A 204 -9.49 6.49 3.51
N GLY A 205 -9.56 5.16 3.54
CA GLY A 205 -8.39 4.29 3.74
C GLY A 205 -7.65 4.55 5.06
N SER A 206 -6.35 4.84 5.00
CA SER A 206 -5.49 5.20 6.15
C SER A 206 -5.88 6.51 6.84
N TYR A 207 -6.70 7.36 6.20
CA TYR A 207 -7.30 8.55 6.79
C TYR A 207 -8.62 8.25 7.51
N LYS A 208 -8.95 6.96 7.75
CA LYS A 208 -10.06 6.57 8.61
C LYS A 208 -9.85 7.18 10.00
N PRO A 209 -10.80 7.98 10.50
CA PRO A 209 -10.72 8.43 11.87
C PRO A 209 -10.89 7.23 12.79
N THR A 210 -9.90 6.97 13.65
CA THR A 210 -10.20 6.34 14.94
C THR A 210 -11.29 7.18 15.61
N ARG A 211 -12.26 6.53 16.24
CA ARG A 211 -13.48 7.16 16.79
C ARG A 211 -13.07 8.47 17.49
N GLY A 212 -13.32 9.62 16.83
CA GLY A 212 -13.06 10.95 17.37
C GLY A 212 -12.02 11.87 16.77
N ASP A 213 -11.31 11.52 15.71
CA ASP A 213 -10.41 12.47 15.06
C ASP A 213 -11.01 13.04 13.76
N ARG A 214 -11.92 14.00 13.90
CA ARG A 214 -12.62 14.63 12.76
C ARG A 214 -11.73 15.56 11.94
N SER A 215 -10.54 15.88 12.44
CA SER A 215 -9.60 16.87 11.88
C SER A 215 -8.85 16.34 10.67
N LEU A 216 -8.49 15.06 10.70
CA LEU A 216 -7.64 14.42 9.70
C LEU A 216 -8.33 14.29 8.32
N PRO A 217 -9.62 13.88 8.24
CA PRO A 217 -10.34 13.91 6.96
C PRO A 217 -10.47 15.31 6.38
N GLU A 218 -10.74 16.33 7.20
CA GLU A 218 -10.93 17.70 6.71
C GLU A 218 -9.60 18.33 6.25
N LEU A 219 -8.51 18.04 6.96
CA LEU A 219 -7.16 18.46 6.57
C LEU A 219 -6.71 17.72 5.30
N GLY A 220 -6.92 16.41 5.22
CA GLY A 220 -6.58 15.61 4.03
C GLY A 220 -7.36 16.05 2.79
N LEU A 221 -8.66 16.32 2.94
CA LEU A 221 -9.47 16.90 1.88
C LEU A 221 -9.00 18.30 1.49
N THR A 222 -8.64 19.15 2.47
CA THR A 222 -8.14 20.50 2.18
C THR A 222 -6.81 20.46 1.42
N ARG A 223 -5.89 19.55 1.79
CA ARG A 223 -4.66 19.29 1.03
C ARG A 223 -4.97 18.89 -0.41
N GLU A 224 -5.92 17.98 -0.61
CA GLU A 224 -6.32 17.61 -1.97
C GLU A 224 -6.98 18.74 -2.75
N LEU A 225 -7.80 19.58 -2.11
CA LEU A 225 -8.38 20.74 -2.78
C LEU A 225 -7.32 21.77 -3.19
N VAL A 226 -6.26 21.95 -2.39
CA VAL A 226 -5.12 22.81 -2.76
C VAL A 226 -4.43 22.29 -4.02
N TRP A 227 -4.20 20.97 -4.14
CA TRP A 227 -3.56 20.38 -5.33
C TRP A 227 -4.49 20.25 -6.53
N ALA A 228 -5.73 19.82 -6.33
CA ALA A 228 -6.70 19.54 -7.39
C ALA A 228 -7.37 20.80 -7.94
N VAL A 229 -7.71 21.74 -7.08
CA VAL A 229 -8.50 22.94 -7.43
C VAL A 229 -7.62 24.18 -7.48
N GLY A 230 -6.72 24.37 -6.51
CA GLY A 230 -5.78 25.50 -6.44
C GLY A 230 -6.42 26.88 -6.18
N ASP A 231 -7.73 27.03 -6.41
CA ASP A 231 -8.52 28.22 -6.11
C ASP A 231 -9.34 28.03 -4.81
N PRO A 232 -9.09 28.84 -3.77
CA PRO A 232 -9.83 28.75 -2.51
C PRO A 232 -11.32 29.12 -2.63
N LYS A 233 -11.73 29.95 -3.61
CA LYS A 233 -13.17 30.25 -3.86
C LYS A 233 -13.88 28.98 -4.30
N ILE A 234 -13.32 28.34 -5.33
CA ILE A 234 -13.92 27.15 -5.94
C ILE A 234 -13.90 26.00 -4.93
N ALA A 235 -12.79 25.81 -4.21
CA ALA A 235 -12.68 24.82 -3.15
C ALA A 235 -13.69 25.07 -2.02
N TRP A 236 -13.91 26.32 -1.62
CA TRP A 236 -14.91 26.64 -0.61
C TRP A 236 -16.35 26.41 -1.10
N SER A 237 -16.66 26.72 -2.36
CA SER A 237 -17.97 26.40 -2.94
C SER A 237 -18.24 24.89 -2.91
N LEU A 238 -17.25 24.07 -3.28
CA LEU A 238 -17.34 22.61 -3.18
C LEU A 238 -17.58 22.14 -1.74
N ILE A 239 -16.88 22.73 -0.77
CA ILE A 239 -17.10 22.44 0.65
C ILE A 239 -18.51 22.83 1.05
N ARG A 240 -18.98 24.02 0.69
CA ARG A 240 -20.31 24.51 1.06
C ARG A 240 -21.44 23.63 0.50
N GLU A 241 -21.31 23.19 -0.74
CA GLU A 241 -22.31 22.39 -1.47
C GLU A 241 -22.23 20.88 -1.15
N SER A 242 -21.19 20.44 -0.45
CA SER A 242 -21.03 19.05 -0.01
C SER A 242 -22.02 18.62 1.08
N HIS A 243 -22.11 17.31 1.32
CA HIS A 243 -22.97 16.70 2.34
C HIS A 243 -22.84 17.38 3.72
N PRO A 244 -23.91 17.54 4.51
CA PRO A 244 -23.87 18.23 5.80
C PRO A 244 -22.86 17.66 6.81
N THR A 245 -22.53 16.37 6.69
CA THR A 245 -21.53 15.70 7.54
C THR A 245 -20.11 15.70 6.98
N ALA A 246 -19.90 16.18 5.75
CA ALA A 246 -18.59 16.47 5.20
C ALA A 246 -18.12 17.86 5.65
N MET A 247 -16.83 17.99 5.97
CA MET A 247 -16.20 19.28 6.31
C MET A 247 -16.95 20.05 7.42
N GLN A 248 -17.45 19.33 8.43
CA GLN A 248 -18.27 19.89 9.50
C GLN A 248 -17.55 20.99 10.27
N LYS A 249 -16.27 20.81 10.60
CA LYS A 249 -15.49 21.78 11.36
C LYS A 249 -15.21 23.02 10.51
N ALA A 250 -14.82 22.86 9.25
CA ALA A 250 -14.67 23.97 8.32
C ALA A 250 -15.98 24.76 8.16
N LYS A 251 -17.11 24.08 7.87
CA LYS A 251 -18.45 24.70 7.76
C LYS A 251 -18.86 25.41 9.05
N HIS A 252 -18.60 24.80 10.21
CA HIS A 252 -18.90 25.39 11.51
C HIS A 252 -18.09 26.66 11.78
N GLN A 253 -16.81 26.66 11.41
CA GLN A 253 -15.86 27.74 11.70
C GLN A 253 -15.85 28.86 10.63
N ARG A 254 -16.56 28.68 9.51
CA ARG A 254 -16.75 29.64 8.41
C ARG A 254 -15.51 29.83 7.49
N PRO A 255 -15.68 30.38 6.26
CA PRO A 255 -14.62 30.40 5.25
C PRO A 255 -13.34 31.09 5.71
N ASP A 256 -13.42 32.19 6.45
CA ASP A 256 -12.23 32.96 6.85
C ASP A 256 -11.32 32.16 7.80
N TRP A 257 -11.91 31.33 8.67
CA TRP A 257 -11.13 30.45 9.53
C TRP A 257 -10.45 29.35 8.72
N TRP A 258 -11.20 28.70 7.84
CA TRP A 258 -10.66 27.63 7.01
C TRP A 258 -9.54 28.15 6.09
N LEU A 259 -9.74 29.34 5.50
CA LEU A 259 -8.75 29.99 4.66
C LEU A 259 -7.47 30.29 5.45
N LYS A 260 -7.60 30.97 6.59
CA LYS A 260 -6.45 31.41 7.40
C LYS A 260 -5.67 30.27 8.05
N TYR A 261 -6.36 29.27 8.58
CA TYR A 261 -5.74 28.27 9.47
C TYR A 261 -5.56 26.89 8.83
N VAL A 262 -6.21 26.62 7.69
CA VAL A 262 -6.15 25.31 7.05
C VAL A 262 -5.65 25.44 5.61
N TRP A 263 -6.29 26.26 4.78
CA TRP A 263 -5.91 26.44 3.38
C TRP A 263 -4.52 27.04 3.23
N ASN A 264 -4.26 28.22 3.81
CA ASN A 264 -2.97 28.89 3.68
C ASN A 264 -1.83 28.01 4.22
N ARG A 265 -2.08 27.26 5.30
CA ARG A 265 -1.10 26.31 5.82
C ARG A 265 -0.86 25.14 4.88
N CYS A 266 -1.90 24.59 4.25
CA CYS A 266 -1.74 23.55 3.23
C CYS A 266 -1.02 24.07 1.97
N VAL A 267 -1.20 25.35 1.61
CA VAL A 267 -0.44 26.01 0.53
C VAL A 267 1.03 26.18 0.91
N GLU A 268 1.34 26.58 2.15
CA GLU A 268 2.71 26.66 2.67
C GLU A 268 3.37 25.28 2.74
N ASP A 269 2.69 24.27 3.29
CA ASP A 269 3.14 22.87 3.30
C ASP A 269 3.38 22.38 1.86
N ALA A 270 2.52 22.72 0.90
CA ALA A 270 2.68 22.37 -0.51
C ALA A 270 3.87 23.08 -1.17
N ARG A 271 4.13 24.35 -0.83
CA ARG A 271 5.32 25.10 -1.27
C ARG A 271 6.61 24.51 -0.68
N ALA A 272 6.61 24.14 0.60
CA ALA A 272 7.74 23.49 1.26
C ALA A 272 7.99 22.06 0.77
N PHE A 273 6.92 21.36 0.38
CA PHE A 273 6.97 20.05 -0.29
C PHE A 273 7.29 20.17 -1.79
N SER A 274 7.37 21.39 -2.33
CA SER A 274 7.73 21.60 -3.73
C SER A 274 9.19 21.17 -3.90
N PRO A 275 9.47 20.05 -4.58
CA PRO A 275 10.82 19.57 -4.74
C PRO A 275 11.56 20.60 -5.58
N THR A 276 12.75 21.03 -5.15
CA THR A 276 13.80 21.38 -6.12
C THR A 276 13.86 20.23 -7.12
N ALA A 277 14.05 20.56 -8.41
CA ALA A 277 13.84 19.67 -9.56
C ALA A 277 14.53 18.28 -9.50
N GLU A 278 15.34 18.02 -8.48
CA GLU A 278 16.15 16.83 -8.25
C GLU A 278 15.57 15.82 -7.24
N SER A 279 14.55 16.15 -6.42
CA SER A 279 14.24 15.35 -5.20
C SER A 279 12.82 14.79 -5.06
N SER A 280 12.00 14.77 -6.12
CA SER A 280 10.83 13.86 -6.15
C SER A 280 10.93 12.91 -7.32
N PRO A 281 10.57 11.63 -7.13
CA PRO A 281 10.32 10.72 -8.23
C PRO A 281 9.04 11.21 -8.92
N ARG A 282 9.20 12.14 -9.87
CA ARG A 282 8.33 12.07 -11.05
C ARG A 282 8.47 10.63 -11.55
N PRO A 283 7.40 9.92 -11.96
CA PRO A 283 7.62 8.93 -13.00
C PRO A 283 8.20 9.74 -14.15
N HIS A 284 9.53 9.75 -14.24
CA HIS A 284 10.21 10.13 -15.45
C HIS A 284 9.64 9.15 -16.46
N THR A 285 8.66 9.60 -17.27
CA THR A 285 8.42 8.94 -18.54
C THR A 285 9.80 8.96 -19.17
N ALA A 286 10.48 7.82 -19.21
CA ALA A 286 11.89 7.78 -19.56
C ALA A 286 12.05 8.55 -20.88
N PRO A 287 13.06 9.45 -21.00
CA PRO A 287 13.22 10.26 -22.20
C PRO A 287 13.26 9.32 -23.42
N GLY A 288 12.20 9.36 -24.23
CA GLY A 288 11.96 8.40 -25.33
C GLY A 288 10.57 7.74 -25.31
N VAL A 289 10.01 7.40 -24.14
CA VAL A 289 8.71 6.69 -24.05
C VAL A 289 7.56 7.54 -24.56
N ALA A 290 7.52 8.83 -24.20
CA ALA A 290 6.47 9.74 -24.69
C ALA A 290 6.51 9.91 -26.22
N ALA A 291 7.71 10.03 -26.80
CA ALA A 291 7.91 10.14 -28.25
C ALA A 291 7.52 8.84 -28.97
N ALA A 292 7.94 7.68 -28.44
CA ALA A 292 7.59 6.37 -28.99
C ALA A 292 6.08 6.11 -28.92
N VAL A 293 5.42 6.46 -27.82
CA VAL A 293 3.96 6.37 -27.69
C VAL A 293 3.28 7.29 -28.69
N GLN A 294 3.76 8.53 -28.88
CA GLN A 294 3.18 9.43 -29.86
C GLN A 294 3.33 8.89 -31.30
N ALA A 295 4.50 8.35 -31.65
CA ALA A 295 4.71 7.69 -32.94
C ALA A 295 3.77 6.48 -33.13
N ALA A 296 3.54 5.69 -32.07
CA ALA A 296 2.60 4.59 -32.12
C ALA A 296 1.12 5.03 -32.23
N ARG A 297 0.76 6.21 -31.68
CA ARG A 297 -0.58 6.79 -31.89
C ARG A 297 -0.81 7.15 -33.35
N VAL A 298 0.22 7.70 -34.03
CA VAL A 298 0.16 7.98 -35.47
C VAL A 298 -0.03 6.68 -36.26
N ARG A 299 0.75 5.63 -35.97
CA ARG A 299 0.57 4.31 -36.61
C ARG A 299 -0.81 3.70 -36.35
N LEU A 300 -1.35 3.86 -35.13
CA LEU A 300 -2.69 3.41 -34.78
C LEU A 300 -3.78 4.16 -35.57
N GLU A 301 -3.59 5.46 -35.78
CA GLU A 301 -4.49 6.27 -36.60
C GLU A 301 -4.44 5.85 -38.07
N ASP A 302 -3.27 5.56 -38.62
CA ASP A 302 -3.15 5.03 -39.98
C ASP A 302 -3.76 3.63 -40.11
N LEU A 303 -3.49 2.74 -39.14
CA LEU A 303 -4.07 1.40 -39.09
C LEU A 303 -5.60 1.44 -39.03
N MET A 304 -6.20 2.39 -38.31
CA MET A 304 -7.65 2.54 -38.25
C MET A 304 -8.27 2.63 -39.66
N TRP A 305 -7.61 3.31 -40.60
CA TRP A 305 -8.13 3.52 -41.95
C TRP A 305 -8.01 2.31 -42.87
N THR A 306 -7.18 1.31 -42.52
CA THR A 306 -7.14 0.03 -43.26
C THR A 306 -8.25 -0.93 -42.84
N GLN A 307 -8.96 -0.60 -41.74
CA GLN A 307 -10.03 -1.43 -41.18
C GLN A 307 -11.41 -0.90 -41.55
N SER A 308 -12.41 -1.78 -41.55
CA SER A 308 -13.83 -1.40 -41.71
C SER A 308 -14.30 -0.48 -40.57
N ALA A 309 -15.24 0.43 -40.85
CA ALA A 309 -15.79 1.32 -39.80
C ALA A 309 -16.30 0.57 -38.55
N ARG A 310 -16.81 -0.66 -38.72
CA ARG A 310 -17.33 -1.50 -37.63
C ARG A 310 -16.27 -1.94 -36.61
N SER A 311 -15.04 -2.23 -37.04
CA SER A 311 -13.97 -2.76 -36.17
C SER A 311 -13.13 -1.65 -35.51
N ARG A 312 -13.11 -0.44 -36.08
CA ARG A 312 -12.29 0.69 -35.62
C ARG A 312 -12.52 1.07 -34.16
N ALA A 313 -13.77 1.11 -33.71
CA ALA A 313 -14.08 1.54 -32.35
C ALA A 313 -13.37 0.67 -31.28
N SER A 314 -13.39 -0.65 -31.46
CA SER A 314 -12.70 -1.58 -30.55
C SER A 314 -11.19 -1.52 -30.71
N LEU A 315 -10.69 -1.41 -31.94
CA LEU A 315 -9.26 -1.28 -32.24
C LEU A 315 -8.66 -0.04 -31.56
N LEU A 316 -9.24 1.13 -31.78
CA LEU A 316 -8.79 2.39 -31.19
C LEU A 316 -8.85 2.34 -29.67
N LEU A 317 -9.93 1.79 -29.11
CA LEU A 317 -10.11 1.70 -27.67
C LEU A 317 -9.02 0.83 -27.02
N VAL A 318 -8.76 -0.36 -27.56
CA VAL A 318 -7.71 -1.26 -27.06
C VAL A 318 -6.32 -0.63 -27.27
N GLY A 319 -6.02 -0.16 -28.48
CA GLY A 319 -4.72 0.41 -28.82
C GLY A 319 -4.36 1.61 -27.95
N HIS A 320 -5.26 2.60 -27.84
CA HIS A 320 -5.01 3.75 -26.98
C HIS A 320 -4.91 3.40 -25.49
N HIS A 321 -5.59 2.35 -25.02
CA HIS A 321 -5.43 1.89 -23.64
C HIS A 321 -4.05 1.29 -23.35
N LEU A 322 -3.51 0.51 -24.28
CA LEU A 322 -2.15 -0.02 -24.16
C LEU A 322 -1.12 1.12 -24.19
N LEU A 323 -1.30 2.08 -25.09
CA LEU A 323 -0.42 3.25 -25.21
C LEU A 323 -0.48 4.17 -23.98
N ASP A 324 -1.65 4.39 -23.39
CA ASP A 324 -1.73 5.11 -22.13
C ASP A 324 -1.10 4.33 -20.97
N ARG A 325 -1.21 2.99 -20.98
CA ARG A 325 -0.57 2.13 -19.97
C ARG A 325 0.95 2.25 -20.03
N MET A 326 1.52 2.34 -21.24
CA MET A 326 2.96 2.60 -21.45
C MET A 326 3.39 3.95 -20.87
N LEU A 327 2.60 5.03 -21.11
CA LEU A 327 2.87 6.35 -20.51
C LEU A 327 2.81 6.32 -18.98
N THR A 328 1.83 5.60 -18.44
CA THR A 328 1.61 5.48 -16.98
C THR A 328 2.72 4.68 -16.31
N ALA A 329 3.14 3.59 -16.95
CA ALA A 329 4.21 2.72 -16.44
C ALA A 329 5.61 3.28 -16.69
N GLY A 330 5.76 4.21 -17.64
CA GLY A 330 7.07 4.68 -18.09
C GLY A 330 7.86 3.62 -18.85
N SER A 331 7.19 2.64 -19.46
CA SER A 331 7.80 1.49 -20.16
C SER A 331 7.28 1.37 -21.59
N LEU A 332 8.14 0.92 -22.52
CA LEU A 332 7.79 0.62 -23.92
C LEU A 332 7.12 -0.75 -24.08
N ARG A 333 7.17 -1.59 -23.04
CA ARG A 333 6.58 -2.93 -22.97
C ARG A 333 5.67 -3.03 -21.75
N VAL A 334 4.42 -3.43 -21.98
CA VAL A 334 3.41 -3.51 -20.91
C VAL A 334 2.61 -4.81 -20.99
N PRO A 335 2.20 -5.39 -19.85
CA PRO A 335 1.33 -6.55 -19.82
C PRO A 335 -0.04 -6.20 -20.39
N CYS A 336 -0.57 -7.08 -21.22
CA CYS A 336 -1.84 -6.93 -21.92
C CYS A 336 -2.76 -8.17 -21.80
N PRO A 337 -2.91 -8.81 -20.61
CA PRO A 337 -3.77 -9.98 -20.49
C PRO A 337 -5.21 -9.64 -20.88
N GLU A 338 -5.81 -10.49 -21.73
CA GLU A 338 -7.11 -10.23 -22.36
C GLU A 338 -8.21 -9.92 -21.34
N ARG A 339 -8.20 -10.63 -20.21
CA ARG A 339 -9.16 -10.48 -19.11
C ARG A 339 -9.09 -9.10 -18.45
N ASP A 340 -7.89 -8.54 -18.33
CA ASP A 340 -7.72 -7.22 -17.71
C ASP A 340 -8.01 -6.10 -18.70
N LEU A 341 -7.79 -6.36 -20.00
CA LEU A 341 -8.25 -5.47 -21.07
C LEU A 341 -9.77 -5.43 -21.15
N VAL A 342 -10.49 -6.53 -20.92
CA VAL A 342 -11.96 -6.51 -20.76
C VAL A 342 -12.37 -5.56 -19.63
N LYS A 343 -11.72 -5.65 -18.46
CA LYS A 343 -12.01 -4.76 -17.31
C LYS A 343 -11.70 -3.29 -17.61
N SER A 344 -10.60 -3.03 -18.31
CA SER A 344 -10.10 -1.68 -18.54
C SER A 344 -10.88 -0.97 -19.66
N THR A 345 -11.10 -1.66 -20.78
CA THR A 345 -11.81 -1.12 -21.95
C THR A 345 -13.33 -1.15 -21.82
N GLY A 346 -13.89 -2.02 -20.98
CA GLY A 346 -15.33 -2.21 -20.91
C GLY A 346 -15.92 -3.02 -22.07
N LEU A 347 -15.08 -3.62 -22.91
CA LEU A 347 -15.54 -4.46 -24.02
C LEU A 347 -16.16 -5.76 -23.50
N GLY A 348 -17.23 -6.19 -24.18
CA GLY A 348 -18.11 -7.26 -23.71
C GLY A 348 -17.50 -8.66 -23.73
N ASP A 349 -16.42 -8.91 -24.47
CA ASP A 349 -15.89 -10.26 -24.65
C ASP A 349 -14.39 -10.27 -25.02
N ARG A 350 -13.72 -11.39 -24.74
CA ARG A 350 -12.29 -11.60 -25.05
C ARG A 350 -12.00 -11.76 -26.53
N LYS A 351 -12.97 -12.23 -27.34
CA LYS A 351 -12.78 -12.44 -28.78
C LYS A 351 -12.54 -11.10 -29.49
N THR A 352 -13.28 -10.07 -29.10
CA THR A 352 -13.11 -8.69 -29.57
C THR A 352 -11.75 -8.13 -29.16
N ILE A 353 -11.31 -8.35 -27.92
CA ILE A 353 -9.97 -7.94 -27.45
C ILE A 353 -8.88 -8.64 -28.28
N ARG A 354 -8.97 -9.97 -28.43
CA ARG A 354 -8.00 -10.75 -29.20
C ARG A 354 -7.92 -10.32 -30.66
N ALA A 355 -9.06 -10.05 -31.29
CA ALA A 355 -9.10 -9.54 -32.65
C ALA A 355 -8.40 -8.18 -32.76
N ALA A 356 -8.63 -7.27 -31.81
CA ALA A 356 -7.92 -5.99 -31.77
C ALA A 356 -6.41 -6.16 -31.54
N LEU A 357 -6.00 -7.02 -30.60
CA LEU A 357 -4.58 -7.29 -30.34
C LEU A 357 -3.86 -7.85 -31.58
N ARG A 358 -4.49 -8.76 -32.32
CA ARG A 358 -3.94 -9.30 -33.57
C ARG A 358 -3.78 -8.25 -34.67
N LEU A 359 -4.64 -7.24 -34.71
CA LEU A 359 -4.51 -6.14 -35.68
C LEU A 359 -3.41 -5.16 -35.27
N LEU A 360 -3.16 -4.99 -33.96
CA LEU A 360 -2.10 -4.13 -33.44
C LEU A 360 -0.71 -4.75 -33.64
N ASP A 361 -0.63 -6.07 -33.58
CA ASP A 361 0.60 -6.85 -33.79
C ASP A 361 1.15 -6.67 -35.20
N GLY A 362 2.46 -6.43 -35.31
CA GLY A 362 3.18 -6.10 -36.54
C GLY A 362 2.92 -4.70 -37.13
N SER A 363 1.79 -4.06 -36.81
CA SER A 363 1.42 -2.76 -37.38
C SER A 363 1.73 -1.58 -36.44
N VAL A 364 1.34 -1.70 -35.16
CA VAL A 364 1.56 -0.65 -34.15
C VAL A 364 2.75 -1.02 -33.25
N GLY A 365 2.90 -2.31 -32.96
CA GLY A 365 3.94 -2.89 -32.11
C GLY A 365 3.93 -4.42 -32.19
N SER A 366 4.63 -5.08 -31.29
CA SER A 366 4.75 -6.54 -31.20
C SER A 366 3.95 -7.10 -30.03
N LEU A 367 3.18 -8.16 -30.25
CA LEU A 367 2.45 -8.90 -29.22
C LEU A 367 3.23 -10.16 -28.82
N HIS A 368 3.72 -10.19 -27.59
CA HIS A 368 4.41 -11.34 -27.02
C HIS A 368 3.40 -12.25 -26.32
N THR A 369 3.24 -13.48 -26.81
CA THR A 369 2.25 -14.44 -26.29
C THR A 369 2.84 -15.58 -25.45
N ASP A 370 4.16 -15.65 -25.37
CA ASP A 370 4.97 -16.69 -24.73
C ASP A 370 5.55 -16.26 -23.36
N CYS A 371 5.09 -15.12 -22.82
CA CYS A 371 5.60 -14.54 -21.57
C CYS A 371 5.18 -15.30 -20.30
N PHE A 372 4.23 -16.23 -20.42
CA PHE A 372 3.71 -16.98 -19.29
C PHE A 372 4.69 -18.05 -18.82
N SER A 373 5.06 -18.02 -17.54
CA SER A 373 5.94 -18.99 -16.91
C SER A 373 5.28 -19.64 -15.70
N PRO A 374 5.03 -20.96 -15.71
CA PRO A 374 4.44 -21.67 -14.58
C PRO A 374 5.25 -21.62 -13.27
N LEU A 375 6.54 -21.28 -13.40
CA LEU A 375 7.49 -21.19 -12.29
C LEU A 375 7.46 -19.82 -11.60
N LYS A 376 7.00 -18.79 -12.31
CA LYS A 376 6.92 -17.41 -11.83
C LYS A 376 5.46 -17.09 -11.56
N PRO A 377 5.02 -16.99 -10.28
CA PRO A 377 3.63 -16.68 -9.95
C PRO A 377 3.16 -15.33 -10.52
N ASP A 378 4.09 -14.41 -10.79
CA ASP A 378 3.83 -13.07 -11.31
C ASP A 378 3.98 -12.97 -12.84
N SER A 379 4.18 -14.08 -13.54
CA SER A 379 4.28 -14.06 -15.01
C SER A 379 2.94 -13.72 -15.66
N THR A 380 2.99 -12.86 -16.67
CA THR A 380 1.79 -12.39 -17.37
C THR A 380 1.57 -13.21 -18.63
N SER A 381 0.29 -13.38 -19.03
CA SER A 381 -0.02 -14.23 -20.16
C SER A 381 0.44 -13.62 -21.48
N PHE A 382 0.18 -12.32 -21.70
CA PHE A 382 0.54 -11.57 -22.92
C PHE A 382 1.15 -10.22 -22.56
N GLU A 383 2.11 -9.76 -23.37
CA GLU A 383 2.73 -8.45 -23.26
C GLU A 383 2.73 -7.75 -24.63
N PHE A 384 2.68 -6.42 -24.64
CA PHE A 384 2.68 -5.63 -25.87
C PHE A 384 3.80 -4.59 -25.84
N GLU A 385 4.54 -4.48 -26.94
CA GLU A 385 5.76 -3.68 -27.05
C GLU A 385 5.71 -2.79 -28.31
N VAL A 386 6.14 -1.54 -28.21
CA VAL A 386 6.09 -0.57 -29.33
C VAL A 386 7.46 -0.29 -29.96
N ALA A 387 8.54 -0.59 -29.24
CA ALA A 387 9.92 -0.59 -29.70
C ALA A 387 10.74 -1.53 -28.80
N PRO A 388 11.75 -2.25 -29.33
CA PRO A 388 12.49 -3.26 -28.57
C PRO A 388 13.12 -2.65 -27.33
N SER A 389 12.80 -3.21 -26.17
CA SER A 389 13.29 -2.82 -24.84
C SER A 389 13.79 -4.06 -24.10
N GLU A 390 14.98 -3.98 -23.49
CA GLU A 390 15.58 -5.09 -22.75
C GLU A 390 14.92 -5.37 -21.39
N ASP A 391 14.10 -4.44 -20.88
CA ASP A 391 13.56 -4.48 -19.51
C ASP A 391 12.03 -4.51 -19.47
N CYS A 392 11.46 -5.60 -18.93
CA CYS A 392 10.10 -5.63 -18.41
C CYS A 392 10.17 -5.45 -16.89
N SER A 393 9.84 -4.26 -16.39
CA SER A 393 9.69 -4.04 -14.95
C SER A 393 8.31 -4.47 -14.46
N GLU A 394 8.28 -5.00 -13.24
CA GLU A 394 7.07 -5.30 -12.50
C GLU A 394 6.18 -4.05 -12.46
N ILE A 395 5.00 -4.10 -13.07
CA ILE A 395 4.05 -2.99 -13.03
C ILE A 395 3.19 -3.12 -11.78
N PRO A 396 3.41 -2.30 -10.73
CA PRO A 396 2.46 -2.23 -9.62
C PRO A 396 1.07 -1.81 -10.15
N PRO A 397 -0.02 -2.19 -9.47
CA PRO A 397 -1.38 -1.90 -9.95
C PRO A 397 -1.53 -0.40 -10.25
N LEU A 398 -1.72 -0.08 -11.54
CA LEU A 398 -1.97 1.24 -12.14
C LEU A 398 -1.93 2.41 -11.13
N SER A 399 -0.73 2.94 -10.87
CA SER A 399 -0.55 4.23 -10.19
C SER A 399 -0.82 5.37 -11.18
N PHE A 400 -1.77 6.24 -10.83
CA PHE A 400 -2.39 7.26 -11.68
C PHE A 400 -1.43 8.32 -12.25
N HIS A 401 -1.49 8.55 -13.57
CA HIS A 401 -1.61 9.84 -14.32
C HIS A 401 -1.42 9.51 -15.83
N PRO A 402 -2.25 9.97 -16.80
CA PRO A 402 -3.07 11.19 -16.93
C PRO A 402 -4.59 10.91 -16.68
N PRO A 403 -5.60 11.77 -17.02
CA PRO A 403 -6.96 11.62 -16.51
C PRO A 403 -7.66 10.43 -17.20
N HIS A 404 -7.46 9.24 -16.67
CA HIS A 404 -8.24 8.09 -17.07
C HIS A 404 -9.71 8.31 -16.67
N ALA A 405 -10.59 8.10 -17.64
CA ALA A 405 -11.96 7.70 -17.39
C ALA A 405 -12.03 6.71 -16.20
N PRO A 406 -12.97 6.83 -15.24
CA PRO A 406 -13.08 5.89 -14.13
C PRO A 406 -13.25 4.51 -14.73
N ARG A 407 -12.71 3.51 -14.03
CA ARG A 407 -12.86 2.11 -14.42
C ARG A 407 -14.34 1.84 -14.74
N GLY A 408 -14.61 1.27 -15.92
CA GLY A 408 -15.97 0.98 -16.40
C GLY A 408 -16.69 2.11 -17.14
N LEU A 409 -16.14 3.34 -17.25
CA LEU A 409 -16.83 4.42 -17.98
C LEU A 409 -17.14 4.04 -19.43
N TRP A 410 -16.16 3.49 -20.14
CA TRP A 410 -16.30 3.14 -21.56
C TRP A 410 -17.38 2.08 -21.80
N ALA A 411 -17.68 1.24 -20.81
CA ALA A 411 -18.80 0.30 -20.87
C ALA A 411 -20.18 1.00 -20.81
N THR A 412 -20.23 2.23 -20.26
CA THR A 412 -21.47 3.01 -20.11
C THR A 412 -21.73 3.97 -21.27
N LEU A 413 -20.73 4.21 -22.11
CA LEU A 413 -20.78 5.19 -23.20
C LEU A 413 -21.03 4.51 -24.56
N PRO A 414 -21.58 5.23 -25.55
CA PRO A 414 -21.68 4.71 -26.92
C PRO A 414 -20.30 4.31 -27.47
N ARG A 415 -20.26 3.28 -28.33
CA ARG A 415 -19.00 2.75 -28.92
C ARG A 415 -18.11 3.82 -29.56
N ALA A 416 -18.69 4.81 -30.22
CA ALA A 416 -17.97 5.90 -30.88
C ALA A 416 -17.33 6.91 -29.91
N ALA A 417 -17.73 6.91 -28.63
CA ALA A 417 -17.36 7.96 -27.68
C ALA A 417 -15.85 8.01 -27.41
N HIS A 418 -15.16 6.86 -27.37
CA HIS A 418 -13.72 6.85 -27.13
C HIS A 418 -12.95 7.50 -28.28
N GLY A 419 -13.26 7.14 -29.53
CA GLY A 419 -12.63 7.74 -30.72
C GLY A 419 -12.85 9.25 -30.77
N LEU A 420 -14.10 9.69 -30.59
CA LEU A 420 -14.45 11.11 -30.53
C LEU A 420 -13.70 11.86 -29.44
N TRP A 421 -13.62 11.31 -28.23
CA TRP A 421 -12.88 11.93 -27.13
C TRP A 421 -11.39 12.06 -27.42
N ARG A 422 -10.78 11.06 -28.05
CA ARG A 422 -9.36 11.14 -28.47
C ARG A 422 -9.13 12.20 -29.53
N THR A 423 -9.99 12.25 -30.53
CA THR A 423 -9.95 13.28 -31.57
C THR A 423 -10.07 14.68 -30.98
N LEU A 424 -10.95 14.87 -30.00
CA LEU A 424 -11.11 16.15 -29.30
C LEU A 424 -9.89 16.51 -28.46
N LEU A 425 -9.21 15.53 -27.84
CA LEU A 425 -8.00 15.76 -27.05
C LEU A 425 -6.78 16.11 -27.90
N SER A 426 -6.69 15.57 -29.11
CA SER A 426 -5.58 15.83 -30.03
C SER A 426 -5.81 17.01 -30.96
N SER A 427 -7.00 17.63 -30.92
CA SER A 427 -7.31 18.81 -31.72
C SER A 427 -6.84 20.08 -31.03
N GLU A 428 -6.22 20.98 -31.79
CA GLU A 428 -5.77 22.29 -31.29
C GLU A 428 -6.94 23.26 -31.03
N GLY A 429 -8.11 23.00 -31.60
CA GLY A 429 -9.30 23.85 -31.47
C GLY A 429 -10.63 23.08 -31.54
N PRO A 430 -11.76 23.79 -31.35
CA PRO A 430 -13.08 23.19 -31.38
C PRO A 430 -13.44 22.67 -32.78
N LEU A 431 -14.07 21.51 -32.86
CA LEU A 431 -14.39 20.81 -34.10
C LEU A 431 -15.89 20.80 -34.40
N SER A 432 -16.25 20.97 -35.66
CA SER A 432 -17.64 20.81 -36.10
C SER A 432 -18.08 19.34 -36.00
N PRO A 433 -19.38 19.04 -35.91
CA PRO A 433 -19.88 17.66 -35.96
C PRO A 433 -19.45 16.90 -37.22
N SER A 434 -19.35 17.58 -38.36
CA SER A 434 -18.89 16.99 -39.63
C SER A 434 -17.41 16.62 -39.58
N ASP A 435 -16.56 17.48 -39.04
CA ASP A 435 -15.12 17.20 -38.89
C ASP A 435 -14.89 16.07 -37.88
N LEU A 436 -15.68 16.04 -36.81
CA LEU A 436 -15.63 14.97 -35.81
C LEU A 436 -15.99 13.61 -36.40
N VAL A 437 -16.97 13.53 -37.29
CA VAL A 437 -17.32 12.27 -37.98
C VAL A 437 -16.10 11.72 -38.73
N VAL A 438 -15.42 12.58 -39.49
CA VAL A 438 -14.29 12.16 -40.33
C VAL A 438 -13.07 11.83 -39.47
N LYS A 439 -12.66 12.76 -38.59
CA LYS A 439 -11.46 12.61 -37.77
C LYS A 439 -11.56 11.50 -36.73
N ALA A 440 -12.77 11.15 -36.27
CA ALA A 440 -12.97 10.00 -35.38
C ALA A 440 -13.12 8.65 -36.11
N GLY A 441 -12.99 8.63 -37.45
CA GLY A 441 -13.00 7.42 -38.26
C GLY A 441 -14.37 6.75 -38.40
N LEU A 442 -15.47 7.52 -38.28
CA LEU A 442 -16.85 6.99 -38.36
C LEU A 442 -17.34 6.79 -39.79
N VAL A 443 -16.68 7.37 -40.78
CA VAL A 443 -16.93 7.18 -42.22
C VAL A 443 -15.98 6.15 -42.81
N GLU A 444 -16.36 5.46 -43.88
CA GLU A 444 -15.50 4.39 -44.45
C GLU A 444 -14.15 4.90 -44.96
N THR A 445 -14.09 6.09 -45.57
CA THR A 445 -12.84 6.68 -46.09
C THR A 445 -12.66 8.12 -45.63
N ARG A 446 -11.41 8.62 -45.64
CA ARG A 446 -11.07 10.00 -45.22
C ARG A 446 -11.80 11.08 -46.04
N ALA A 447 -12.14 10.79 -47.30
CA ALA A 447 -12.82 11.71 -48.20
C ALA A 447 -14.36 11.54 -48.23
N ALA A 448 -14.91 10.55 -47.51
CA ALA A 448 -16.34 10.28 -47.53
C ALA A 448 -17.14 11.37 -46.79
N ALA A 449 -18.21 11.84 -47.43
CA ALA A 449 -19.10 12.82 -46.84
C ALA A 449 -19.88 12.23 -45.64
N PRO A 450 -20.03 12.96 -44.53
CA PRO A 450 -20.87 12.54 -43.41
C PRO A 450 -22.34 12.35 -43.82
N THR A 451 -22.93 11.19 -43.49
CA THR A 451 -24.37 10.96 -43.64
C THR A 451 -25.13 11.52 -42.45
N ARG A 452 -26.46 11.71 -42.59
CA ARG A 452 -27.34 12.10 -41.46
C ARG A 452 -27.23 11.12 -40.28
N SER A 453 -27.06 9.82 -40.57
CA SER A 453 -26.87 8.78 -39.56
C SER A 453 -25.56 8.98 -38.78
N HIS A 454 -24.46 9.31 -39.47
CA HIS A 454 -23.18 9.61 -38.83
C HIS A 454 -23.27 10.83 -37.90
N LEU A 455 -23.92 11.90 -38.36
CA LEU A 455 -24.12 13.10 -37.57
C LEU A 455 -24.99 12.84 -36.33
N ALA A 456 -26.04 12.03 -36.45
CA ALA A 456 -26.85 11.60 -35.31
C ALA A 456 -26.04 10.76 -34.30
N ALA A 457 -25.19 9.85 -34.78
CA ALA A 457 -24.32 9.03 -33.94
C ALA A 457 -23.29 9.88 -33.19
N VAL A 458 -22.65 10.85 -33.85
CA VAL A 458 -21.72 11.80 -33.22
C VAL A 458 -22.44 12.66 -32.20
N LYS A 459 -23.60 13.23 -32.54
CA LYS A 459 -24.38 14.03 -31.59
C LYS A 459 -24.73 13.23 -30.33
N LYS A 460 -25.17 11.98 -30.48
CA LYS A 460 -25.47 11.07 -29.36
C LYS A 460 -24.23 10.80 -28.50
N ALA A 461 -23.10 10.48 -29.12
CA ALA A 461 -21.85 10.16 -28.41
C ALA A 461 -21.22 11.40 -27.75
N ALA A 462 -21.19 12.53 -28.43
CA ALA A 462 -20.70 13.81 -27.91
C ALA A 462 -21.56 14.31 -26.74
N THR A 463 -22.89 14.17 -26.82
CA THR A 463 -23.79 14.45 -25.70
C THR A 463 -23.50 13.55 -24.50
N ALA A 464 -23.28 12.24 -24.74
CA ALA A 464 -22.90 11.32 -23.67
C ALA A 464 -21.54 11.69 -23.03
N LEU A 465 -20.56 12.12 -23.84
CA LEU A 465 -19.28 12.64 -23.36
C LEU A 465 -19.45 13.93 -22.53
N ALA A 466 -20.33 14.84 -22.94
CA ALA A 466 -20.64 16.05 -22.17
C ALA A 466 -21.31 15.74 -20.83
N HIS A 467 -22.30 14.85 -20.80
CA HIS A 467 -22.88 14.36 -19.55
C HIS A 467 -21.81 13.71 -18.65
N ALA A 468 -20.85 13.02 -19.26
CA ALA A 468 -19.70 12.45 -18.57
C ALA A 468 -18.58 13.45 -18.24
N GLY A 469 -18.75 14.75 -18.54
CA GLY A 469 -17.78 15.81 -18.25
C GLY A 469 -16.53 15.82 -19.13
N LEU A 470 -16.50 15.02 -20.20
CA LEU A 470 -15.34 14.81 -21.08
C LEU A 470 -15.34 15.67 -22.35
N ALA A 471 -16.46 16.30 -22.68
CA ALA A 471 -16.60 17.20 -23.83
C ALA A 471 -17.49 18.39 -23.48
N ARG A 472 -17.31 19.50 -24.20
CA ARG A 472 -18.18 20.68 -24.15
C ARG A 472 -18.47 21.14 -25.57
N VAL A 473 -19.53 21.93 -25.70
CA VAL A 473 -19.93 22.58 -26.94
C VAL A 473 -19.85 24.09 -26.75
N ASP A 474 -19.34 24.80 -27.74
CA ASP A 474 -19.34 26.27 -27.77
C ASP A 474 -20.68 26.83 -28.30
N GLU A 475 -20.78 28.15 -28.38
CA GLU A 475 -21.98 28.86 -28.84
C GLU A 475 -22.28 28.59 -30.32
N GLU A 476 -21.25 28.27 -31.11
CA GLU A 476 -21.36 27.93 -32.53
C GLU A 476 -21.67 26.44 -32.78
N GLY A 477 -21.87 25.64 -31.73
CA GLY A 477 -22.19 24.22 -31.86
C GLY A 477 -20.99 23.32 -32.17
N ARG A 478 -19.76 23.82 -32.02
CA ARG A 478 -18.51 23.07 -32.16
C ARG A 478 -18.08 22.49 -30.83
N TRP A 479 -17.43 21.34 -30.88
CA TRP A 479 -17.10 20.53 -29.71
C TRP A 479 -15.61 20.59 -29.40
N PHE A 480 -15.27 20.64 -28.12
CA PHE A 480 -13.90 20.58 -27.63
C PHE A 480 -13.80 19.68 -26.40
N ALA A 481 -12.60 19.16 -26.14
CA ALA A 481 -12.36 18.32 -24.97
C ALA A 481 -12.56 19.14 -23.68
N ALA A 482 -13.13 18.50 -22.67
CA ALA A 482 -13.29 19.10 -21.35
C ALA A 482 -12.58 18.25 -20.29
N THR A 483 -12.00 18.95 -19.31
CA THR A 483 -11.36 18.37 -18.12
C THR A 483 -12.11 18.78 -16.86
N GLY A 484 -13.45 18.75 -16.92
CA GLY A 484 -14.33 19.12 -15.81
C GLY A 484 -14.55 17.97 -14.82
N PRO A 485 -14.89 18.27 -13.55
CA PRO A 485 -15.30 17.23 -12.60
C PRO A 485 -16.55 16.50 -13.11
N ARG A 486 -16.52 15.17 -13.04
CA ARG A 486 -17.64 14.33 -13.46
C ARG A 486 -18.75 14.35 -12.43
N SER A 487 -19.99 14.19 -12.89
CA SER A 487 -21.12 14.04 -11.97
C SER A 487 -21.03 12.69 -11.22
N ILE A 488 -21.46 12.69 -9.95
CA ILE A 488 -21.48 11.48 -9.11
C ILE A 488 -22.26 10.34 -9.78
N ARG A 489 -23.38 10.66 -10.45
CA ARG A 489 -24.20 9.67 -11.16
C ARG A 489 -23.42 8.94 -12.27
N VAL A 490 -22.53 9.65 -12.97
CA VAL A 490 -21.66 9.05 -14.00
C VAL A 490 -20.63 8.14 -13.35
N GLU A 491 -20.04 8.55 -12.23
CA GLU A 491 -19.08 7.72 -11.49
C GLU A 491 -19.72 6.45 -10.92
N GLU A 492 -20.92 6.55 -10.34
CA GLU A 492 -21.68 5.41 -9.83
C GLU A 492 -22.04 4.41 -10.94
N ARG A 493 -22.52 4.91 -12.09
CA ARG A 493 -22.85 4.06 -13.24
C ARG A 493 -21.62 3.36 -13.80
N ALA A 494 -20.48 4.07 -13.88
CA ALA A 494 -19.21 3.49 -14.32
C ALA A 494 -18.73 2.41 -13.34
N ALA A 495 -18.81 2.67 -12.03
CA ALA A 495 -18.43 1.71 -11.00
C ALA A 495 -19.32 0.45 -11.01
N GLN A 496 -20.64 0.60 -11.23
CA GLN A 496 -21.56 -0.52 -11.38
C GLN A 496 -21.22 -1.36 -12.62
N ALA A 497 -21.00 -0.72 -13.77
CA ALA A 497 -20.60 -1.42 -14.99
C ALA A 497 -19.26 -2.16 -14.83
N TYR A 498 -18.30 -1.54 -14.12
CA TYR A 498 -17.04 -2.19 -13.77
C TYR A 498 -17.25 -3.40 -12.86
N ALA A 499 -18.07 -3.29 -11.81
CA ALA A 499 -18.33 -4.38 -10.88
C ALA A 499 -18.91 -5.63 -11.59
N VAL A 500 -19.79 -5.44 -12.57
CA VAL A 500 -20.34 -6.54 -13.39
C VAL A 500 -19.23 -7.23 -14.19
N LEU A 501 -18.35 -6.46 -14.84
CA LEU A 501 -17.22 -7.01 -15.60
C LEU A 501 -16.20 -7.70 -14.70
N ASP A 502 -15.93 -7.11 -13.53
CA ASP A 502 -15.00 -7.63 -12.54
C ASP A 502 -15.47 -8.97 -11.98
N ALA A 503 -16.74 -9.07 -11.58
CA ALA A 503 -17.35 -10.32 -11.12
C ALA A 503 -17.30 -11.42 -12.19
N ARG A 504 -17.58 -11.09 -13.46
CA ARG A 504 -17.48 -12.05 -14.57
C ARG A 504 -16.05 -12.55 -14.75
N VAL A 505 -15.07 -11.64 -14.80
CA VAL A 505 -13.67 -12.03 -14.99
C VAL A 505 -13.14 -12.81 -13.78
N GLU A 506 -13.58 -12.49 -12.57
CA GLU A 506 -13.19 -13.25 -11.39
C GLU A 506 -13.78 -14.67 -11.42
N ALA A 507 -15.05 -14.82 -11.82
CA ALA A 507 -15.64 -16.13 -12.06
C ALA A 507 -14.87 -16.93 -13.12
N GLU A 508 -14.45 -16.29 -14.22
CA GLU A 508 -13.59 -16.94 -15.23
C GLU A 508 -12.22 -17.35 -14.66
N ARG A 509 -11.63 -16.55 -13.76
CA ARG A 509 -10.35 -16.86 -13.11
C ARG A 509 -10.48 -18.01 -12.11
N VAL A 510 -11.61 -18.08 -11.40
CA VAL A 510 -11.93 -19.19 -10.49
C VAL A 510 -12.12 -20.47 -11.30
N ALA A 511 -12.99 -20.46 -12.32
CA ALA A 511 -13.20 -21.62 -13.20
C ALA A 511 -11.91 -22.08 -13.87
N TYR A 512 -11.06 -21.14 -14.31
CA TYR A 512 -9.74 -21.45 -14.84
C TYR A 512 -8.84 -22.12 -13.79
N ARG A 513 -8.78 -21.59 -12.55
CA ARG A 513 -8.00 -22.18 -11.44
C ARG A 513 -8.49 -23.58 -11.05
N GLU A 514 -9.81 -23.79 -11.01
CA GLU A 514 -10.42 -25.08 -10.72
C GLU A 514 -10.07 -26.11 -11.81
N SER A 515 -10.17 -25.72 -13.08
CA SER A 515 -9.78 -26.57 -14.23
C SER A 515 -8.27 -26.84 -14.32
N MET A 516 -7.46 -25.94 -13.76
CA MET A 516 -5.99 -25.99 -13.79
C MET A 516 -5.40 -26.80 -12.64
N SER A 517 -6.15 -27.14 -11.58
CA SER A 517 -5.57 -27.81 -10.40
C SER A 517 -4.78 -29.09 -10.73
N SER A 518 -5.19 -29.84 -11.77
CA SER A 518 -4.44 -30.99 -12.30
C SER A 518 -3.41 -30.61 -13.37
N SER A 519 -3.75 -29.80 -14.38
CA SER A 519 -2.81 -29.48 -15.48
C SER A 519 -1.69 -28.52 -15.06
N TRP A 520 -1.97 -27.52 -14.24
CA TRP A 520 -0.99 -26.59 -13.69
C TRP A 520 0.03 -27.28 -12.80
N SER A 521 -0.43 -28.20 -11.94
CA SER A 521 0.45 -28.97 -11.08
C SER A 521 1.39 -29.84 -11.93
N LEU A 522 0.88 -30.43 -13.02
CA LEU A 522 1.67 -31.20 -13.98
C LEU A 522 2.65 -30.32 -14.78
N ASP A 523 2.20 -29.19 -15.32
CA ASP A 523 3.04 -28.29 -16.12
C ASP A 523 4.10 -27.59 -15.26
N ARG A 524 3.77 -27.24 -14.02
CA ARG A 524 4.73 -26.73 -13.04
C ARG A 524 5.73 -27.81 -12.63
N ALA A 525 5.31 -29.05 -12.42
CA ALA A 525 6.22 -30.17 -12.14
C ALA A 525 7.17 -30.43 -13.32
N ARG A 526 6.66 -30.39 -14.56
CA ARG A 526 7.48 -30.49 -15.79
C ARG A 526 8.49 -29.35 -15.89
N ALA A 527 8.06 -28.11 -15.66
CA ALA A 527 8.94 -26.95 -15.72
C ALA A 527 10.03 -27.00 -14.62
N LEU A 528 9.68 -27.42 -13.40
CA LEU A 528 10.65 -27.63 -12.32
C LEU A 528 11.65 -28.75 -12.66
N LYS A 529 11.18 -29.82 -13.30
CA LYS A 529 12.05 -30.91 -13.76
C LYS A 529 13.04 -30.42 -14.82
N ALA A 530 12.56 -29.71 -15.85
CA ALA A 530 13.41 -29.15 -16.90
C ALA A 530 14.43 -28.16 -16.33
N GLN A 531 14.03 -27.29 -15.39
CA GLN A 531 14.97 -26.37 -14.73
C GLN A 531 16.04 -27.13 -13.94
N LYS A 532 15.67 -28.16 -13.18
CA LYS A 532 16.63 -29.00 -12.45
C LYS A 532 17.60 -29.73 -13.39
N GLU A 533 17.12 -30.19 -14.54
CA GLU A 533 17.97 -30.81 -15.58
C GLU A 533 18.96 -29.80 -16.15
N MET A 534 18.55 -28.55 -16.40
CA MET A 534 19.44 -27.47 -16.82
C MET A 534 20.48 -27.13 -15.75
N GLU A 535 20.08 -27.03 -14.48
CA GLU A 535 20.98 -26.77 -13.35
C GLU A 535 21.99 -27.90 -13.16
N ALA A 536 21.55 -29.16 -13.30
CA ALA A 536 22.41 -30.34 -13.22
C ALA A 536 23.39 -30.40 -14.40
N ALA A 537 22.94 -30.15 -15.63
CA ALA A 537 23.78 -30.09 -16.81
C ALA A 537 24.81 -28.95 -16.72
N TRP A 538 24.39 -27.78 -16.24
CA TRP A 538 25.28 -26.65 -15.97
C TRP A 538 26.35 -27.03 -14.93
N TRP A 539 25.95 -27.63 -13.81
CA TRP A 539 26.90 -28.04 -12.77
C TRP A 539 27.87 -29.12 -13.24
N ALA A 540 27.39 -30.09 -14.03
CA ALA A 540 28.21 -31.14 -14.63
C ALA A 540 29.17 -30.60 -15.70
N GLY A 541 28.82 -29.51 -16.38
CA GLY A 541 29.67 -28.83 -17.36
C GLY A 541 30.83 -28.04 -16.77
N LEU A 542 30.90 -27.89 -15.44
CA LEU A 542 32.01 -27.21 -14.76
C LEU A 542 33.20 -28.16 -14.54
N SER A 543 34.42 -27.62 -14.68
CA SER A 543 35.65 -28.36 -14.37
C SER A 543 35.72 -28.78 -12.89
N ASP A 544 36.50 -29.82 -12.58
CA ASP A 544 36.66 -30.29 -11.20
C ASP A 544 37.25 -29.22 -10.26
N SER A 545 38.15 -28.39 -10.78
CA SER A 545 38.74 -27.27 -10.05
C SER A 545 37.73 -26.17 -9.75
N GLU A 546 36.87 -25.80 -10.71
CA GLU A 546 35.80 -24.82 -10.50
C GLU A 546 34.74 -25.33 -9.54
N ARG A 547 34.36 -26.61 -9.64
CA ARG A 547 33.46 -27.24 -8.68
C ARG A 547 34.08 -27.25 -7.28
N ALA A 548 35.38 -27.51 -7.15
CA ALA A 548 36.09 -27.46 -5.87
C ALA A 548 36.12 -26.03 -5.30
N ALA A 549 36.54 -25.05 -6.09
CA ALA A 549 36.61 -23.64 -5.69
C ALA A 549 35.25 -23.11 -5.23
N ARG A 550 34.17 -23.42 -5.96
CA ARG A 550 32.81 -23.04 -5.57
C ARG A 550 32.35 -23.77 -4.30
N ARG A 551 32.63 -25.06 -4.15
CA ARG A 551 32.33 -25.80 -2.91
C ARG A 551 33.05 -25.18 -1.70
N ASP A 552 34.29 -24.74 -1.88
CA ASP A 552 35.06 -24.08 -0.83
C ASP A 552 34.53 -22.66 -0.56
N GLN A 553 34.14 -21.90 -1.58
CA GLN A 553 33.47 -20.60 -1.43
C GLN A 553 32.19 -20.73 -0.59
N TRP A 554 31.30 -21.66 -0.95
CA TRP A 554 30.05 -21.88 -0.19
C TRP A 554 30.31 -22.41 1.22
N ARG A 555 31.37 -23.20 1.41
CA ARG A 555 31.79 -23.67 2.73
C ARG A 555 32.29 -22.52 3.60
N ASN A 556 33.16 -21.67 3.08
CA ASN A 556 33.69 -20.51 3.79
C ASN A 556 32.56 -19.54 4.15
N ALA A 557 31.68 -19.23 3.19
CA ALA A 557 30.51 -18.38 3.43
C ALA A 557 29.54 -18.98 4.47
N PHE A 558 29.47 -20.30 4.60
CA PHE A 558 28.69 -20.95 5.66
C PHE A 558 29.41 -20.91 7.00
N ASP A 559 30.73 -21.10 7.01
CA ASP A 559 31.56 -21.09 8.21
C ASP A 559 31.67 -19.68 8.83
N GLU A 560 31.58 -18.61 8.04
CA GLU A 560 31.52 -17.21 8.49
C GLU A 560 30.21 -16.83 9.20
N LEU A 561 29.14 -17.62 9.03
CA LEU A 561 27.87 -17.38 9.70
C LEU A 561 27.96 -17.72 11.19
N SER A 562 27.21 -16.99 12.04
CA SER A 562 27.05 -17.37 13.44
C SER A 562 26.37 -18.74 13.58
N ILE A 563 26.57 -19.42 14.71
CA ILE A 563 26.00 -20.76 14.96
C ILE A 563 24.47 -20.78 14.82
N THR A 564 23.79 -19.67 15.15
CA THR A 564 22.34 -19.51 15.01
C THR A 564 21.94 -19.34 13.54
N GLU A 565 22.70 -18.59 12.76
CA GLU A 565 22.47 -18.42 11.31
C GLU A 565 22.76 -19.70 10.54
N GLN A 566 23.82 -20.43 10.93
CA GLN A 566 24.11 -21.78 10.42
C GLN A 566 22.95 -22.74 10.67
N ALA A 567 22.35 -22.70 11.87
CA ALA A 567 21.18 -23.51 12.22
C ALA A 567 19.97 -23.17 11.33
N THR A 568 19.71 -21.87 11.16
CA THR A 568 18.61 -21.34 10.34
C THR A 568 18.79 -21.74 8.87
N ARG A 569 20.01 -21.61 8.35
CA ARG A 569 20.35 -22.01 6.98
C ARG A 569 20.14 -23.50 6.74
N LYS A 570 20.56 -24.37 7.67
CA LYS A 570 20.33 -25.83 7.59
C LYS A 570 18.84 -26.16 7.59
N ALA A 571 18.06 -25.56 8.48
CA ALA A 571 16.61 -25.76 8.52
C ALA A 571 15.93 -25.33 7.21
N ARG A 572 16.35 -24.19 6.64
CA ARG A 572 15.82 -23.71 5.34
C ARG A 572 16.15 -24.66 4.19
N LEU A 573 17.36 -25.20 4.14
CA LEU A 573 17.76 -26.17 3.11
C LEU A 573 16.99 -27.49 3.25
N ALA A 574 16.83 -27.99 4.47
CA ALA A 574 16.02 -29.19 4.73
C ALA A 574 14.54 -28.99 4.36
N ALA A 575 13.95 -27.83 4.69
CA ALA A 575 12.58 -27.49 4.28
C ALA A 575 12.44 -27.38 2.75
N ALA A 576 13.45 -26.83 2.07
CA ALA A 576 13.44 -26.76 0.61
C ALA A 576 13.50 -28.16 -0.04
N ARG A 577 14.24 -29.10 0.55
CA ARG A 577 14.28 -30.50 0.11
C ARG A 577 12.96 -31.23 0.38
N ALA A 578 12.37 -31.05 1.55
CA ALA A 578 11.05 -31.61 1.87
C ALA A 578 9.98 -31.12 0.90
N ASN A 579 9.98 -29.83 0.56
CA ASN A 579 9.10 -29.25 -0.47
C ASN A 579 9.36 -29.82 -1.88
N ALA A 580 10.55 -30.36 -2.12
CA ALA A 580 10.92 -31.05 -3.35
C ALA A 580 10.65 -32.56 -3.30
N GLY A 581 10.03 -33.08 -2.24
CA GLY A 581 9.72 -34.49 -2.03
C GLY A 581 10.91 -35.34 -1.57
N VAL A 582 12.00 -34.71 -1.11
CA VAL A 582 13.19 -35.41 -0.61
C VAL A 582 13.19 -35.40 0.91
N GLU A 583 13.12 -36.58 1.52
CA GLU A 583 13.24 -36.78 2.97
C GLU A 583 14.66 -36.46 3.44
N GLU A 584 14.79 -35.63 4.50
CA GLU A 584 16.11 -35.18 4.99
C GLU A 584 16.95 -36.35 5.54
N LEU A 585 16.32 -37.39 6.09
CA LEU A 585 17.00 -38.60 6.54
C LEU A 585 17.58 -39.41 5.38
N GLU A 586 16.84 -39.54 4.29
CA GLU A 586 17.28 -40.24 3.07
C GLU A 586 18.43 -39.48 2.40
N HIS A 587 18.30 -38.17 2.28
CA HIS A 587 19.38 -37.30 1.81
C HIS A 587 20.64 -37.43 2.68
N TYR A 588 20.49 -37.47 4.01
CA TYR A 588 21.62 -37.64 4.93
C TYR A 588 22.32 -38.98 4.76
N ARG A 589 21.56 -40.08 4.57
CA ARG A 589 22.12 -41.41 4.30
C ARG A 589 22.87 -41.46 2.97
N SER A 590 22.23 -40.98 1.90
CA SER A 590 22.84 -40.91 0.56
C SER A 590 24.12 -40.05 0.57
N TRP A 591 24.11 -38.92 1.29
CA TRP A 591 25.31 -38.11 1.48
C TRP A 591 26.40 -38.87 2.22
N LEU A 592 26.09 -39.62 3.29
CA LEU A 592 27.07 -40.43 4.00
C LEU A 592 27.65 -41.56 3.14
N GLU A 593 26.82 -42.22 2.34
CA GLU A 593 27.20 -43.30 1.42
C GLU A 593 28.11 -42.77 0.28
N SER A 594 27.92 -41.52 -0.13
CA SER A 594 28.75 -40.87 -1.15
C SER A 594 30.16 -40.51 -0.68
N LEU A 595 30.47 -40.62 0.62
CA LEU A 595 31.79 -40.27 1.17
C LEU A 595 32.69 -41.49 1.28
N THR A 596 33.90 -41.38 0.76
CA THR A 596 34.94 -42.38 1.01
C THR A 596 35.33 -42.38 2.50
N PRO A 597 35.86 -43.50 3.03
CA PRO A 597 36.34 -43.56 4.41
C PRO A 597 37.37 -42.47 4.75
N ASP A 598 38.28 -42.18 3.83
CA ASP A 598 39.31 -41.14 3.98
C ASP A 598 38.70 -39.74 4.00
N GLU A 599 37.73 -39.47 3.13
CA GLU A 599 37.07 -38.18 3.11
C GLU A 599 36.21 -37.95 4.35
N PHE A 600 35.55 -38.99 4.84
CA PHE A 600 34.81 -38.94 6.10
C PHE A 600 35.75 -38.65 7.28
N ALA A 601 36.90 -39.34 7.36
CA ALA A 601 37.89 -39.12 8.41
C ALA A 601 38.46 -37.69 8.38
N ARG A 602 38.83 -37.20 7.19
CA ARG A 602 39.30 -35.82 6.98
C ARG A 602 38.28 -34.79 7.46
N ARG A 603 37.02 -34.90 7.00
CA ARG A 603 35.93 -33.98 7.38
C ARG A 603 35.62 -34.04 8.88
N SER A 604 35.72 -35.22 9.49
CA SER A 604 35.56 -35.41 10.93
C SER A 604 36.66 -34.69 11.72
N ASN A 605 37.91 -34.83 11.30
CA ASN A 605 39.07 -34.15 11.90
C ASN A 605 38.99 -32.63 11.75
N ASP A 606 38.61 -32.13 10.56
CA ASP A 606 38.41 -30.70 10.32
C ASP A 606 37.32 -30.12 11.22
N ARG A 607 36.23 -30.87 11.41
CA ARG A 607 35.12 -30.46 12.28
C ARG A 607 35.52 -30.48 13.76
N LYS A 608 36.33 -31.47 14.18
CA LYS A 608 36.88 -31.56 15.53
C LYS A 608 37.85 -30.42 15.83
N ALA A 609 38.71 -30.05 14.89
CA ALA A 609 39.62 -28.91 15.01
C ALA A 609 38.84 -27.59 15.13
N ARG A 610 37.85 -27.36 14.26
CA ARG A 610 36.98 -26.17 14.32
C ARG A 610 36.19 -26.09 15.62
N PHE A 611 35.63 -27.19 16.09
CA PHE A 611 34.89 -27.22 17.36
C PHE A 611 35.77 -26.85 18.58
N LYS A 612 37.06 -27.20 18.55
CA LYS A 612 38.02 -26.78 19.59
C LYS A 612 38.30 -25.29 19.59
N MET A 613 38.19 -24.61 18.45
CA MET A 613 38.42 -23.16 18.33
C MET A 613 37.25 -22.31 18.87
N LEU A 614 36.06 -22.91 19.05
CA LEU A 614 34.90 -22.21 19.61
C LEU A 614 35.06 -21.95 21.12
N SER A 615 34.50 -20.84 21.60
CA SER A 615 34.37 -20.55 23.04
C SER A 615 33.42 -21.53 23.74
N GLN A 616 33.45 -21.59 25.08
CA GLN A 616 32.63 -22.54 25.84
C GLN A 616 31.12 -22.34 25.62
N SER A 617 30.65 -21.10 25.52
CA SER A 617 29.24 -20.78 25.23
C SER A 617 28.85 -21.19 23.80
N GLU A 618 29.71 -20.94 22.82
CA GLU A 618 29.52 -21.33 21.43
C GLU A 618 29.51 -22.85 21.24
N ARG A 619 30.37 -23.59 21.94
CA ARG A 619 30.34 -25.06 21.93
C ARG A 619 28.99 -25.59 22.43
N GLY A 620 28.45 -25.00 23.50
CA GLY A 620 27.11 -25.33 24.02
C GLY A 620 26.00 -25.07 22.99
N LEU A 621 26.03 -23.91 22.32
CA LEU A 621 25.08 -23.55 21.27
C LEU A 621 25.19 -24.47 20.04
N ALA A 622 26.40 -24.83 19.61
CA ALA A 622 26.63 -25.71 18.47
C ALA A 622 26.08 -27.13 18.73
N VAL A 623 26.32 -27.67 19.93
CA VAL A 623 25.79 -28.98 20.33
C VAL A 623 24.27 -28.96 20.41
N ALA A 624 23.68 -27.96 21.05
CA ALA A 624 22.23 -27.82 21.18
C ALA A 624 21.54 -27.62 19.81
N SER A 625 22.13 -26.81 18.93
CA SER A 625 21.67 -26.60 17.56
C SER A 625 21.62 -27.91 16.77
N TRP A 626 22.70 -28.70 16.84
CA TRP A 626 22.78 -29.98 16.13
C TRP A 626 21.84 -31.03 16.73
N ALA A 627 21.69 -31.08 18.06
CA ALA A 627 20.72 -31.96 18.72
C ALA A 627 19.28 -31.66 18.28
N ARG A 628 18.89 -30.38 18.25
CA ARG A 628 17.56 -29.95 17.75
C ARG A 628 17.35 -30.34 16.29
N HIS A 629 18.34 -30.07 15.43
CA HIS A 629 18.23 -30.41 14.00
C HIS A 629 18.03 -31.92 13.80
N ARG A 630 18.78 -32.77 14.52
CA ARG A 630 18.58 -34.22 14.46
C ARG A 630 17.21 -34.66 14.95
N ALA A 631 16.72 -34.08 16.04
CA ALA A 631 15.39 -34.40 16.58
C ALA A 631 14.27 -34.02 15.60
N VAL A 632 14.39 -32.86 14.92
CA VAL A 632 13.38 -32.40 13.95
C VAL A 632 13.33 -33.28 12.70
N PHE A 633 14.46 -33.80 12.23
CA PHE A 633 14.56 -34.54 10.97
C PHE A 633 14.87 -36.04 11.15
N GLY A 634 14.76 -36.59 12.37
CA GLY A 634 14.97 -38.01 12.66
C GLY A 634 16.39 -38.54 12.38
N LEU A 635 17.41 -37.68 12.43
CA LEU A 635 18.78 -38.06 12.08
C LEU A 635 19.47 -38.82 13.25
N PRO A 636 20.28 -39.86 12.96
CA PRO A 636 20.93 -40.65 14.00
C PRO A 636 21.98 -39.86 14.80
N SER A 637 22.06 -40.11 16.11
CA SER A 637 23.16 -39.60 16.94
C SER A 637 24.39 -40.49 16.82
N ALA A 638 25.59 -39.88 16.87
CA ALA A 638 26.87 -40.59 16.77
C ALA A 638 27.10 -41.64 17.88
N THR A 639 26.33 -41.57 18.98
CA THR A 639 26.30 -42.57 20.06
C THR A 639 25.53 -43.85 19.71
N THR A 640 24.84 -43.89 18.56
CA THR A 640 23.93 -44.99 18.17
C THR A 640 24.36 -45.71 16.90
N THR A 641 25.48 -45.33 16.30
CA THR A 641 26.12 -46.14 15.26
C THR A 641 27.06 -47.13 15.94
N PRO A 642 26.78 -48.45 15.93
CA PRO A 642 27.86 -49.42 16.02
C PRO A 642 28.83 -49.07 14.89
N ILE A 643 30.08 -48.84 15.23
CA ILE A 643 31.17 -48.67 14.25
C ILE A 643 31.38 -49.97 13.43
N ASP A 644 30.61 -51.03 13.72
CA ASP A 644 30.71 -52.36 13.14
C ASP A 644 29.64 -52.71 12.08
N GLY A 645 28.99 -51.70 11.46
CA GLY A 645 28.05 -51.92 10.35
C GLY A 645 28.70 -51.94 8.95
N ARG A 646 29.98 -51.56 8.83
CA ARG A 646 30.69 -51.49 7.53
C ARG A 646 31.19 -52.85 7.03
N SER A 647 31.06 -53.92 7.81
CA SER A 647 31.51 -55.27 7.42
C SER A 647 30.43 -56.12 6.73
N VAL A 648 29.17 -55.66 6.63
CA VAL A 648 28.06 -56.52 6.16
C VAL A 648 27.30 -55.97 4.95
N LEU A 649 27.63 -54.79 4.45
CA LEU A 649 26.98 -54.27 3.24
C LEU A 649 27.90 -54.40 2.02
N PRO A 650 27.45 -55.10 0.96
CA PRO A 650 28.25 -55.27 -0.25
C PRO A 650 28.59 -53.93 -0.88
N ASN A 651 29.85 -53.80 -1.31
CA ASN A 651 30.39 -52.59 -1.93
C ASN A 651 29.83 -52.40 -3.35
N GLY A 652 28.64 -51.83 -3.44
CA GLY A 652 28.09 -51.33 -4.70
C GLY A 652 26.85 -52.08 -5.22
N PRO A 653 26.16 -51.51 -6.22
CA PRO A 653 24.89 -52.02 -6.75
C PRO A 653 25.01 -53.46 -7.28
N ASP A 654 26.10 -53.75 -8.00
CA ASP A 654 26.31 -55.04 -8.66
C ASP A 654 26.53 -56.19 -7.65
N GLU A 655 27.29 -55.92 -6.59
CA GLU A 655 27.59 -56.88 -5.52
C GLU A 655 26.32 -57.18 -4.68
N ARG A 656 25.49 -56.16 -4.46
CA ARG A 656 24.18 -56.27 -3.79
C ARG A 656 23.19 -57.10 -4.60
N ASP A 657 23.11 -56.85 -5.90
CA ASP A 657 22.15 -57.49 -6.79
C ASP A 657 22.55 -58.96 -7.06
N ARG A 658 23.85 -59.28 -7.09
CA ARG A 658 24.38 -60.65 -7.13
C ARG A 658 24.02 -61.46 -5.88
N ILE A 659 24.22 -60.90 -4.68
CA ILE A 659 23.89 -61.57 -3.41
C ILE A 659 22.37 -61.75 -3.24
N PHE A 660 21.57 -60.81 -3.77
CA PHE A 660 20.11 -60.95 -3.81
C PHE A 660 19.66 -62.08 -4.74
N LEU A 661 20.28 -62.21 -5.92
CA LEU A 661 20.04 -63.32 -6.86
C LEU A 661 20.44 -64.68 -6.27
N GLU A 662 21.60 -64.78 -5.61
CA GLU A 662 22.02 -66.02 -4.92
C GLU A 662 21.08 -66.40 -3.77
N ARG A 663 20.51 -65.41 -3.06
CA ARG A 663 19.47 -65.64 -2.04
C ARG A 663 18.13 -66.09 -2.62
N GLN A 664 17.74 -65.56 -3.79
CA GLN A 664 16.52 -65.99 -4.49
C GLN A 664 16.65 -67.42 -5.03
N LEU A 665 17.84 -67.81 -5.49
CA LEU A 665 18.12 -69.15 -6.01
C LEU A 665 18.31 -70.22 -4.91
N SER A 666 18.49 -69.82 -3.66
CA SER A 666 18.65 -70.72 -2.50
C SER A 666 17.38 -70.91 -1.66
N LEU A 667 16.26 -70.28 -2.05
CA LEU A 667 14.96 -70.50 -1.42
C LEU A 667 14.27 -71.73 -2.04
N PRO A 668 13.78 -72.71 -1.24
CA PRO A 668 13.10 -73.88 -1.77
C PRO A 668 11.74 -73.49 -2.38
N LEU A 669 11.50 -73.95 -3.61
CA LEU A 669 10.24 -73.78 -4.34
C LEU A 669 9.10 -74.43 -3.54
N SER A 670 8.33 -73.63 -2.81
CA SER A 670 7.13 -74.08 -2.11
C SER A 670 5.92 -73.91 -3.03
N GLY A 671 5.61 -74.96 -3.78
CA GLY A 671 4.46 -75.03 -4.67
C GLY A 671 3.79 -76.39 -4.60
N GLU A 672 2.97 -76.60 -3.58
CA GLU A 672 1.80 -77.50 -3.58
C GLU A 672 0.73 -76.75 -2.75
N GLY A 673 -0.42 -76.30 -3.26
CA GLY A 673 -1.32 -76.97 -4.20
C GLY A 673 -2.61 -77.30 -3.44
N THR A 674 -3.44 -76.31 -3.12
CA THR A 674 -4.83 -76.56 -2.68
C THR A 674 -5.78 -76.24 -3.82
N ASP A 675 -6.03 -77.26 -4.64
CA ASP A 675 -7.16 -77.29 -5.56
C ASP A 675 -8.46 -77.37 -4.74
N ARG A 676 -9.34 -76.39 -4.95
CA ARG A 676 -10.79 -76.53 -4.74
C ARG A 676 -11.47 -76.27 -6.08
N ALA A 677 -11.81 -77.36 -6.77
CA ALA A 677 -12.81 -77.37 -7.82
C ALA A 677 -14.05 -78.15 -7.34
N VAL A 678 -15.18 -77.45 -7.30
CA VAL A 678 -16.53 -77.88 -7.71
C VAL A 678 -16.94 -79.34 -7.45
N SER A 679 -17.67 -79.57 -6.34
CA SER A 679 -19.03 -80.15 -6.26
C SER A 679 -19.36 -80.54 -4.82
#